data_AF-A0A9D8TMF0-F1
#
_entry.id   AF-A0A9D8TMF0-F1
#
_cell.length_a   1.000
_cell.length_b   1.000
_cell.length_c   1.000
_cell.angle_alpha   90.00
_cell.angle_beta   90.00
_cell.angle_gamma   90.00
#
_symmetry.space_group_name_H-M   'P 1'
#
loop_
_entity.id
_entity.type
_entity.pdbx_description
1 polymer ?
#
loop_
_entity_poly.entity_id
_entity_poly.type
_entity_poly.pdbx_seq_one_letter_code
_entity_poly.pdbx_strand_id
1 'polypeptide(L)'
;MKKLLYLIICSVLTSFGAAASDKVWNVNSDGDTIWYDINKKTKTAEVSKNRSYSGSIVIPQEIKVKRKTYRVTGVSRYAFFYCNKLKSVTMPSGLSSIGSSAFVGCRNLEQLTIPESVTSIGEKAFDGCSSLRNIQVSEANQNYCSVDGALYDKSKETLIMGFQNGISKFVIPESVTTIEDNAFKDCQNLTNIVIPNSVKKIGRWAFEGCKSLTNVVIPEGVTEIEYAAFSGCQSLANISIPASVKQIRGDVLKGCDRLESIKVSDANPNYCSVDGVLFDKSKKNLIVYPKKKKGKFAIPEGITEIDETIFSNSEGLTSVIIPNGVKKIGERTFANCKNLKSVVIPNSVTEIGGEAFSGCASLSNIVIPNKVKKIEDGTFNGCQNLTAITLPDSVTEIGSRAFRWCSNLSSITLPNSVTTIESEAFSGCASLSNIVIPNKVKKIEDGTFYECKNLTKVTIPDSVAEIGAKAFDGCQNLTSVTIPNRVKYIGNSAFEGCRNLTGITIPNSVTVIGRYAFYTCTGLTSVTISDSVTLIGDCAFARCTSLESFKIPKSVGVINEELFKGCQKLTSITMHEGITKIEEGAFGNCQSLTNIVIPNSVTEMGEQVFSGCSKLKSVTLSSNTKKIEKETFMDCVGLSNITIPNSVKSIGRKAFYNCRSLRRVAIPDSVTEIGEYAFKACIRLAGVDVAENNPSYCSADGVLFDKSKKKLILFPCGWNDGSYEIPDGVTELAESAFETHGLVSLTIPKSVTKMEGALNTIKIKEIYNLSNCPMKLSKYIDVYTSKTEKSKLETLDDYIFYVLNDSTIELLDYKGNASSLTLPNRYKGKKYKLANYAFYGKDVENVTIPGGVTEIGKGVFAECKALKNVVMQEGVTEIGLFTFQECSALSTVTIPNSVKNIEVGVFDRCVGLTNITVGKGNLEYSSVNGVLFDKKKTMLILYPKAKKGAYKIPNGVTSIESEAFKQSSGLTSITIPSSLKRIEAGAFGACVGLKSVTISEGVEVIDYKAFYGCVELASVTIPNSVSVIGSSAFEYCKSLKNITIPNGTSIRDGAFAGCRGLKSITVKSFNPPKITWSAFENVDKSTPLYVPEQSVERYKNAEYWDWFTNIQGKPLGKEPVKEKEEEEDEVMIMSIDDY
;
A
#
# COMPACT_ATOMS: atom_id res chain seq x y z
N MET A 1 0.11 -72.54 4.62
CA MET A 1 1.42 -72.31 3.98
C MET A 1 2.09 -71.05 4.53
N LYS A 2 2.53 -71.17 5.78
CA LYS A 2 3.68 -70.43 6.30
C LYS A 2 4.92 -70.89 5.51
N LYS A 3 5.94 -70.02 5.39
CA LYS A 3 7.27 -70.21 4.77
C LYS A 3 7.35 -70.00 3.25
N LEU A 4 7.39 -68.73 2.80
CA LEU A 4 8.38 -68.22 1.81
C LEU A 4 8.26 -66.69 1.58
N LEU A 5 8.29 -65.83 2.62
CA LEU A 5 8.43 -64.38 2.41
C LEU A 5 8.95 -63.66 3.68
N TYR A 6 10.03 -64.18 4.25
CA TYR A 6 10.74 -63.56 5.39
C TYR A 6 12.27 -63.71 5.25
N LEU A 7 12.77 -63.45 4.04
CA LEU A 7 14.19 -63.25 3.77
C LEU A 7 14.30 -62.12 2.75
N ILE A 8 15.22 -61.19 3.01
CA ILE A 8 15.51 -59.93 2.31
C ILE A 8 14.80 -58.68 2.86
N ILE A 9 14.61 -58.59 4.19
CA ILE A 9 14.67 -57.30 4.91
C ILE A 9 15.38 -57.56 6.25
N CYS A 10 16.71 -57.37 6.28
CA CYS A 10 17.58 -56.95 7.40
C CYS A 10 19.04 -57.39 7.16
N SER A 11 19.97 -56.45 7.37
CA SER A 11 21.43 -56.51 7.15
C SER A 11 21.83 -56.58 5.67
N VAL A 12 22.54 -55.61 5.10
CA VAL A 12 23.84 -55.11 5.55
C VAL A 12 23.91 -53.59 5.43
N LEU A 13 23.93 -52.92 6.58
CA LEU A 13 24.75 -51.75 6.81
C LEU A 13 26.20 -52.20 6.59
N THR A 14 26.76 -51.92 5.42
CA THR A 14 28.18 -51.60 5.32
C THR A 14 28.25 -50.11 5.10
N SER A 15 28.67 -49.43 6.15
CA SER A 15 29.29 -48.13 6.08
C SER A 15 30.37 -48.14 4.99
N PHE A 16 30.04 -47.69 3.79
CA PHE A 16 31.03 -46.94 3.03
C PHE A 16 31.15 -45.62 3.75
N GLY A 17 32.20 -45.50 4.57
CA GLY A 17 32.60 -44.22 5.12
C GLY A 17 32.55 -43.18 4.01
N ALA A 18 31.79 -42.10 4.25
CA ALA A 18 31.83 -40.93 3.40
C ALA A 18 33.28 -40.45 3.36
N ALA A 19 34.01 -40.84 2.31
CA ALA A 19 35.25 -40.18 1.97
C ALA A 19 34.84 -38.73 1.72
N ALA A 20 35.35 -37.80 2.53
CA ALA A 20 35.14 -36.38 2.35
C ALA A 20 35.44 -36.03 0.87
N SER A 21 34.40 -35.76 0.09
CA SER A 21 34.55 -35.21 -1.25
C SER A 21 34.92 -33.74 -1.06
N ASP A 22 36.18 -33.42 -1.29
CA ASP A 22 36.59 -32.01 -1.32
C ASP A 22 35.94 -31.38 -2.57
N LYS A 23 35.25 -30.25 -2.39
CA LYS A 23 34.81 -29.43 -3.52
C LYS A 23 35.98 -28.60 -4.00
N VAL A 24 36.27 -28.70 -5.29
CA VAL A 24 37.33 -27.94 -5.96
C VAL A 24 36.76 -27.25 -7.19
N TRP A 25 37.35 -26.16 -7.61
CA TRP A 25 37.05 -25.52 -8.88
C TRP A 25 38.29 -25.56 -9.77
N ASN A 26 38.07 -25.69 -11.08
CA ASN A 26 39.12 -25.65 -12.08
C ASN A 26 38.70 -24.74 -13.23
N VAL A 27 39.66 -24.03 -13.80
CA VAL A 27 39.45 -23.19 -14.98
C VAL A 27 39.85 -24.00 -16.20
N ASN A 28 38.93 -24.20 -17.15
CA ASN A 28 39.22 -24.92 -18.39
C ASN A 28 39.99 -24.01 -19.38
N SER A 29 40.36 -24.56 -20.54
CA SER A 29 41.11 -23.84 -21.59
C SER A 29 40.41 -22.60 -22.13
N ASP A 30 39.10 -22.50 -21.95
CA ASP A 30 38.24 -21.43 -22.48
C ASP A 30 37.95 -20.34 -21.43
N GLY A 31 38.54 -20.45 -20.23
CA GLY A 31 38.39 -19.47 -19.14
C GLY A 31 37.19 -19.71 -18.22
N ASP A 32 36.40 -20.75 -18.46
CA ASP A 32 35.24 -21.09 -17.64
C ASP A 32 35.64 -21.80 -16.34
N THR A 33 35.04 -21.37 -15.23
CA THR A 33 35.23 -22.02 -13.93
C THR A 33 34.21 -23.15 -13.74
N ILE A 34 34.68 -24.39 -13.73
CA ILE A 34 33.87 -25.60 -13.49
C ILE A 34 34.17 -26.15 -12.09
N TRP A 35 33.12 -26.49 -11.34
CA TRP A 35 33.22 -27.06 -10.00
C TRP A 35 33.15 -28.57 -10.06
N TYR A 36 33.96 -29.24 -9.23
CA TYR A 36 34.07 -30.69 -9.19
C TYR A 36 34.05 -31.22 -7.75
N ASP A 37 33.40 -32.37 -7.58
CA ASP A 37 33.47 -33.20 -6.38
C ASP A 37 34.54 -34.26 -6.64
N ILE A 38 35.66 -34.21 -5.91
CA ILE A 38 36.78 -35.14 -6.13
C ILE A 38 36.74 -36.33 -5.18
N ASN A 39 36.97 -37.52 -5.72
CA ASN A 39 37.21 -38.73 -4.95
C ASN A 39 38.71 -39.05 -4.94
N LYS A 40 39.36 -38.76 -3.81
CA LYS A 40 40.81 -38.97 -3.61
C LYS A 40 41.22 -40.44 -3.68
N LYS A 41 40.32 -41.37 -3.35
CA LYS A 41 40.61 -42.81 -3.31
C LYS A 41 40.65 -43.40 -4.73
N THR A 42 39.68 -43.04 -5.55
CA THR A 42 39.55 -43.53 -6.94
C THR A 42 40.28 -42.65 -7.95
N LYS A 43 40.79 -41.47 -7.53
CA LYS A 43 41.37 -40.44 -8.40
C LYS A 43 40.40 -39.98 -9.50
N THR A 44 39.12 -39.84 -9.15
CA THR A 44 38.06 -39.40 -10.07
C THR A 44 37.45 -38.08 -9.64
N ALA A 45 36.76 -37.41 -10.56
CA ALA A 45 36.05 -36.16 -10.36
C ALA A 45 34.68 -36.19 -11.06
N GLU A 46 33.67 -35.57 -10.45
CA GLU A 46 32.36 -35.35 -11.08
C GLU A 46 32.03 -33.87 -11.10
N VAL A 47 31.40 -33.38 -12.17
CA VAL A 47 30.97 -31.97 -12.24
C VAL A 47 29.91 -31.70 -11.17
N SER A 48 30.17 -30.74 -10.30
CA SER A 48 29.31 -30.35 -9.18
C SER A 48 28.28 -29.31 -9.54
N LYS A 49 27.22 -29.26 -8.72
CA LYS A 49 26.18 -28.23 -8.76
C LYS A 49 26.75 -26.81 -8.66
N ASN A 50 26.53 -26.01 -9.69
CA ASN A 50 26.67 -24.55 -9.64
C ASN A 50 25.59 -23.89 -10.51
N ARG A 51 24.93 -22.83 -10.01
CA ARG A 51 23.87 -22.10 -10.74
C ARG A 51 24.39 -21.03 -11.71
N SER A 52 25.70 -20.77 -11.69
CA SER A 52 26.33 -19.68 -12.44
C SER A 52 26.82 -20.10 -13.82
N TYR A 53 26.70 -21.38 -14.19
CA TYR A 53 27.09 -21.88 -15.50
C TYR A 53 26.29 -21.20 -16.62
N SER A 54 27.01 -20.72 -17.63
CA SER A 54 26.46 -19.95 -18.76
C SER A 54 27.29 -20.18 -20.02
N GLY A 55 26.74 -19.88 -21.20
CA GLY A 55 27.48 -20.01 -22.45
C GLY A 55 27.72 -21.48 -22.84
N SER A 56 28.87 -21.76 -23.44
CA SER A 56 29.23 -23.09 -23.94
C SER A 56 30.34 -23.67 -23.07
N ILE A 57 30.05 -24.74 -22.34
CA ILE A 57 31.00 -25.33 -21.38
C ILE A 57 31.70 -26.54 -21.99
N VAL A 58 33.03 -26.56 -21.94
CA VAL A 58 33.84 -27.74 -22.29
C VAL A 58 34.33 -28.42 -21.01
N ILE A 59 33.88 -29.64 -20.75
CA ILE A 59 34.32 -30.45 -19.62
C ILE A 59 35.61 -31.20 -20.04
N PRO A 60 36.75 -30.97 -19.38
CA PRO A 60 38.02 -31.63 -19.70
C PRO A 60 38.01 -33.11 -19.29
N GLN A 61 38.87 -33.92 -19.93
CA GLN A 61 39.08 -35.33 -19.60
C GLN A 61 39.63 -35.53 -18.19
N GLU A 62 40.51 -34.63 -17.76
CA GLU A 62 41.21 -34.69 -16.48
C GLU A 62 41.37 -33.28 -15.89
N ILE A 63 41.40 -33.19 -14.57
CA ILE A 63 41.69 -31.95 -13.82
C ILE A 63 42.91 -32.14 -12.93
N LYS A 64 43.67 -31.06 -12.70
CA LYS A 64 44.83 -31.06 -11.81
C LYS A 64 44.53 -30.26 -10.54
N VAL A 65 44.60 -30.92 -9.38
CA VAL A 65 44.41 -30.30 -8.06
C VAL A 65 45.67 -30.52 -7.22
N LYS A 66 46.37 -29.45 -6.82
CA LYS A 66 47.60 -29.51 -6.01
C LYS A 66 48.62 -30.55 -6.53
N ARG A 67 48.89 -30.52 -7.84
CA ARG A 67 49.80 -31.43 -8.60
C ARG A 67 49.33 -32.88 -8.77
N LYS A 68 48.12 -33.24 -8.34
CA LYS A 68 47.52 -34.57 -8.59
C LYS A 68 46.47 -34.48 -9.70
N THR A 69 46.49 -35.47 -10.60
CA THR A 69 45.54 -35.58 -11.71
C THR A 69 44.34 -36.44 -11.30
N TYR A 70 43.13 -35.99 -11.63
CA TYR A 70 41.87 -36.69 -11.41
C TYR A 70 41.12 -36.80 -12.74
N ARG A 71 40.64 -38.01 -13.07
CA ARG A 71 39.85 -38.26 -14.28
C ARG A 71 38.41 -37.81 -14.07
N VAL A 72 37.85 -37.05 -15.01
CA VAL A 72 36.44 -36.63 -14.94
C VAL A 72 35.57 -37.79 -15.42
N THR A 73 34.78 -38.37 -14.51
CA THR A 73 34.00 -39.59 -14.77
C THR A 73 32.51 -39.38 -14.80
N GLY A 74 32.00 -38.22 -14.37
CA GLY A 74 30.55 -38.00 -14.36
C GLY A 74 30.13 -36.55 -14.27
N VAL A 75 28.86 -36.33 -14.60
CA VAL A 75 28.13 -35.10 -14.24
C VAL A 75 27.26 -35.45 -13.05
N SER A 76 27.46 -34.80 -11.90
CA SER A 76 26.73 -35.18 -10.68
C SER A 76 25.24 -34.84 -10.74
N ARG A 77 24.48 -35.37 -9.79
CA ARG A 77 23.08 -34.99 -9.58
C ARG A 77 22.95 -33.47 -9.41
N TYR A 78 22.06 -32.85 -10.17
CA TYR A 78 21.82 -31.40 -10.17
C TYR A 78 23.00 -30.51 -10.63
N ALA A 79 24.01 -31.03 -11.33
CA ALA A 79 25.23 -30.29 -11.71
C ALA A 79 24.95 -28.92 -12.38
N PHE A 80 24.05 -28.88 -13.35
CA PHE A 80 23.65 -27.69 -14.13
C PHE A 80 22.22 -27.22 -13.81
N PHE A 81 21.66 -27.60 -12.65
CA PHE A 81 20.27 -27.30 -12.28
C PHE A 81 19.91 -25.79 -12.36
N TYR A 82 18.94 -25.44 -13.20
CA TYR A 82 18.47 -24.08 -13.56
C TYR A 82 19.55 -23.16 -14.15
N CYS A 83 20.54 -23.70 -14.86
CA CYS A 83 21.53 -22.89 -15.58
C CYS A 83 20.92 -22.37 -16.90
N ASN A 84 20.00 -21.41 -16.80
CA ASN A 84 19.22 -20.87 -17.93
C ASN A 84 20.05 -20.19 -19.02
N LYS A 85 21.31 -19.81 -18.73
CA LYS A 85 22.20 -19.16 -19.71
C LYS A 85 23.11 -20.15 -20.44
N LEU A 86 23.10 -21.42 -20.03
CA LEU A 86 23.89 -22.49 -20.65
C LEU A 86 23.33 -22.80 -22.05
N LYS A 87 24.20 -22.79 -23.06
CA LYS A 87 23.89 -22.99 -24.48
C LYS A 87 24.32 -24.37 -24.99
N SER A 88 25.49 -24.86 -24.59
CA SER A 88 25.99 -26.19 -24.96
C SER A 88 26.92 -26.75 -23.88
N VAL A 89 27.05 -28.08 -23.83
CA VAL A 89 28.05 -28.77 -22.99
C VAL A 89 28.77 -29.83 -23.81
N THR A 90 30.09 -29.72 -23.90
CA THR A 90 30.96 -30.72 -24.53
C THR A 90 31.44 -31.69 -23.45
N MET A 91 31.07 -32.97 -23.59
CA MET A 91 31.41 -34.03 -22.64
C MET A 91 32.67 -34.79 -23.07
N PRO A 92 33.58 -35.15 -22.15
CA PRO A 92 34.78 -35.90 -22.47
C PRO A 92 34.47 -37.39 -22.74
N SER A 93 35.28 -38.04 -23.58
CA SER A 93 35.21 -39.50 -23.85
C SER A 93 35.52 -40.39 -22.63
N GLY A 94 35.90 -39.81 -21.49
CA GLY A 94 36.05 -40.54 -20.23
C GLY A 94 34.82 -40.55 -19.32
N LEU A 95 33.75 -39.82 -19.68
CA LEU A 95 32.55 -39.64 -18.87
C LEU A 95 31.71 -40.92 -18.82
N SER A 96 31.54 -41.53 -17.65
CA SER A 96 30.73 -42.75 -17.46
C SER A 96 29.26 -42.49 -17.14
N SER A 97 28.91 -41.34 -16.55
CA SER A 97 27.54 -41.11 -16.07
C SER A 97 27.07 -39.66 -16.15
N ILE A 98 25.78 -39.49 -16.34
CA ILE A 98 25.05 -38.22 -16.18
C ILE A 98 24.03 -38.42 -15.06
N GLY A 99 24.15 -37.65 -13.98
CA GLY A 99 23.33 -37.81 -12.78
C GLY A 99 21.88 -37.37 -12.96
N SER A 100 21.02 -37.81 -12.04
CA SER A 100 19.61 -37.41 -12.03
C SER A 100 19.46 -35.89 -11.97
N SER A 101 18.51 -35.36 -12.73
CA SER A 101 18.24 -33.92 -12.82
C SER A 101 19.47 -33.04 -13.13
N ALA A 102 20.50 -33.58 -13.78
CA ALA A 102 21.76 -32.87 -14.02
C ALA A 102 21.58 -31.54 -14.76
N PHE A 103 20.70 -31.45 -15.76
CA PHE A 103 20.48 -30.29 -16.62
C PHE A 103 19.08 -29.69 -16.46
N VAL A 104 18.36 -29.99 -15.37
CA VAL A 104 16.96 -29.57 -15.26
C VAL A 104 16.82 -28.06 -15.33
N GLY A 105 15.91 -27.58 -16.17
CA GLY A 105 15.65 -26.16 -16.35
C GLY A 105 16.77 -25.40 -17.06
N CYS A 106 17.69 -26.06 -17.76
CA CYS A 106 18.64 -25.41 -18.67
C CYS A 106 17.93 -24.94 -19.96
N ARG A 107 17.10 -23.90 -19.85
CA ARG A 107 16.16 -23.48 -20.91
C ARG A 107 16.78 -23.06 -22.23
N ASN A 108 18.05 -22.65 -22.25
CA ASN A 108 18.78 -22.22 -23.46
C ASN A 108 19.75 -23.29 -23.99
N LEU A 109 19.78 -24.49 -23.40
CA LEU A 109 20.64 -25.57 -23.89
C LEU A 109 20.10 -26.05 -25.24
N GLU A 110 20.86 -25.84 -26.32
CA GLU A 110 20.39 -26.07 -27.69
C GLU A 110 20.75 -27.47 -28.23
N GLN A 111 21.91 -27.99 -27.82
CA GLN A 111 22.44 -29.28 -28.28
C GLN A 111 23.29 -29.96 -27.21
N LEU A 112 23.35 -31.29 -27.30
CA LEU A 112 24.18 -32.14 -26.46
C LEU A 112 24.64 -33.38 -27.24
N THR A 113 25.87 -33.83 -27.00
CA THR A 113 26.38 -35.12 -27.51
C THR A 113 26.71 -36.05 -26.35
N ILE A 114 26.12 -37.25 -26.33
CA ILE A 114 26.42 -38.32 -25.39
C ILE A 114 27.62 -39.12 -25.92
N PRO A 115 28.78 -39.12 -25.24
CA PRO A 115 29.98 -39.79 -25.72
C PRO A 115 29.88 -41.32 -25.58
N GLU A 116 30.79 -42.04 -26.23
CA GLU A 116 30.83 -43.52 -26.26
C GLU A 116 30.89 -44.18 -24.87
N SER A 117 31.46 -43.49 -23.89
CA SER A 117 31.76 -44.00 -22.55
C SER A 117 30.59 -43.93 -21.56
N VAL A 118 29.51 -43.19 -21.88
CA VAL A 118 28.39 -43.03 -20.94
C VAL A 118 27.59 -44.32 -20.88
N THR A 119 27.50 -44.89 -19.67
CA THR A 119 26.77 -46.11 -19.37
C THR A 119 25.48 -45.87 -18.60
N SER A 120 25.29 -44.68 -18.03
CA SER A 120 24.09 -44.34 -17.27
C SER A 120 23.70 -42.86 -17.39
N ILE A 121 22.40 -42.62 -17.60
CA ILE A 121 21.75 -41.31 -17.57
C ILE A 121 20.65 -41.38 -16.50
N GLY A 122 20.73 -40.50 -15.50
CA GLY A 122 19.81 -40.49 -14.37
C GLY A 122 18.43 -39.92 -14.72
N GLU A 123 17.43 -40.27 -13.92
CA GLU A 123 16.05 -39.80 -14.06
C GLU A 123 15.96 -38.27 -14.21
N LYS A 124 15.13 -37.80 -15.15
CA LYS A 124 14.90 -36.37 -15.44
C LYS A 124 16.18 -35.58 -15.72
N ALA A 125 17.26 -36.22 -16.18
CA ALA A 125 18.55 -35.56 -16.41
C ALA A 125 18.42 -34.27 -17.25
N PHE A 126 17.44 -34.19 -18.15
CA PHE A 126 17.27 -33.08 -19.09
C PHE A 126 15.86 -32.44 -19.03
N ASP A 127 15.10 -32.63 -17.95
CA ASP A 127 13.73 -32.09 -17.83
C ASP A 127 13.73 -30.53 -17.88
N GLY A 128 12.79 -29.93 -18.59
CA GLY A 128 12.74 -28.47 -18.81
C GLY A 128 13.90 -27.84 -19.61
N CYS A 129 14.69 -28.62 -20.36
CA CYS A 129 15.64 -28.13 -21.38
C CYS A 129 14.93 -27.63 -22.65
N SER A 130 14.10 -26.59 -22.53
CA SER A 130 13.11 -26.18 -23.53
C SER A 130 13.65 -25.66 -24.87
N SER A 131 14.96 -25.48 -25.03
CA SER A 131 15.58 -25.10 -26.32
C SER A 131 16.32 -26.25 -26.98
N LEU A 132 16.35 -27.43 -26.37
CA LEU A 132 17.09 -28.57 -26.89
C LEU A 132 16.44 -29.02 -28.20
N ARG A 133 17.21 -28.95 -29.29
CA ARG A 133 16.75 -29.28 -30.65
C ARG A 133 17.23 -30.63 -31.14
N ASN A 134 18.24 -31.19 -30.49
CA ASN A 134 18.87 -32.41 -30.94
C ASN A 134 19.75 -33.00 -29.80
N ILE A 135 19.57 -34.29 -29.52
CA ILE A 135 20.48 -35.08 -28.70
C ILE A 135 21.23 -36.02 -29.64
N GLN A 136 22.54 -35.82 -29.76
CA GLN A 136 23.41 -36.71 -30.51
C GLN A 136 23.99 -37.77 -29.57
N VAL A 137 24.22 -38.98 -30.07
CA VAL A 137 24.87 -40.06 -29.32
C VAL A 137 25.96 -40.64 -30.21
N SER A 138 27.16 -40.83 -29.67
CA SER A 138 28.26 -41.48 -30.40
C SER A 138 27.83 -42.86 -30.90
N GLU A 139 28.15 -43.20 -32.15
CA GLU A 139 27.84 -44.51 -32.75
C GLU A 139 28.45 -45.67 -31.95
N ALA A 140 29.62 -45.43 -31.36
CA ALA A 140 30.34 -46.38 -30.51
C ALA A 140 29.73 -46.58 -29.11
N ASN A 141 28.75 -45.74 -28.70
CA ASN A 141 28.09 -45.90 -27.40
C ASN A 141 27.32 -47.24 -27.36
N GLN A 142 27.57 -48.03 -26.32
CA GLN A 142 27.00 -49.38 -26.16
C GLN A 142 25.64 -49.41 -25.45
N ASN A 143 25.19 -48.31 -24.85
CA ASN A 143 24.00 -48.24 -23.98
C ASN A 143 22.88 -47.36 -24.53
N TYR A 144 23.22 -46.37 -25.37
CA TYR A 144 22.30 -45.39 -25.90
C TYR A 144 22.47 -45.22 -27.41
N CYS A 145 21.44 -44.73 -28.07
CA CYS A 145 21.53 -44.24 -29.43
C CYS A 145 20.59 -43.05 -29.65
N SER A 146 20.76 -42.35 -30.78
CA SER A 146 19.88 -41.27 -31.20
C SER A 146 19.20 -41.62 -32.51
N VAL A 147 17.90 -41.34 -32.61
CA VAL A 147 17.13 -41.45 -33.86
C VAL A 147 16.37 -40.14 -34.03
N ASP A 148 16.56 -39.48 -35.17
CA ASP A 148 15.99 -38.16 -35.49
C ASP A 148 16.21 -37.09 -34.42
N GLY A 149 17.25 -37.23 -33.58
CA GLY A 149 17.60 -36.31 -32.51
C GLY A 149 16.95 -36.60 -31.15
N ALA A 150 16.11 -37.63 -31.05
CA ALA A 150 15.59 -38.17 -29.80
C ALA A 150 16.53 -39.24 -29.22
N LEU A 151 16.55 -39.37 -27.89
CA LEU A 151 17.41 -40.27 -27.13
C LEU A 151 16.70 -41.59 -26.81
N TYR A 152 17.36 -42.69 -27.12
CA TYR A 152 16.89 -44.06 -26.87
C TYR A 152 17.95 -44.88 -26.14
N ASP A 153 17.55 -46.01 -25.56
CA ASP A 153 18.47 -47.11 -25.26
C ASP A 153 19.09 -47.68 -26.55
N LYS A 154 20.16 -48.47 -26.42
CA LYS A 154 20.90 -48.99 -27.59
C LYS A 154 20.03 -49.89 -28.48
N SER A 155 19.12 -50.66 -27.89
CA SER A 155 18.17 -51.53 -28.59
C SER A 155 17.04 -50.77 -29.29
N LYS A 156 16.82 -49.49 -28.95
CA LYS A 156 15.67 -48.67 -29.38
C LYS A 156 14.33 -49.22 -28.91
N GLU A 157 14.33 -49.96 -27.81
CA GLU A 157 13.10 -50.44 -27.17
C GLU A 157 12.52 -49.39 -26.22
N THR A 158 13.34 -48.47 -25.72
CA THR A 158 12.94 -47.44 -24.75
C THR A 158 13.24 -46.04 -25.31
N LEU A 159 12.19 -45.25 -25.55
CA LEU A 159 12.33 -43.83 -25.83
C LEU A 159 12.49 -43.08 -24.50
N ILE A 160 13.71 -42.63 -24.23
CA ILE A 160 14.09 -41.99 -22.96
C ILE A 160 13.69 -40.51 -22.99
N MET A 161 13.96 -39.82 -24.09
CA MET A 161 13.69 -38.39 -24.20
C MET A 161 13.57 -37.96 -25.66
N GLY A 162 12.46 -37.32 -26.00
CA GLY A 162 12.33 -36.46 -27.19
C GLY A 162 12.95 -35.08 -26.95
N PHE A 163 13.27 -34.36 -28.01
CA PHE A 163 13.82 -33.00 -27.86
C PHE A 163 12.69 -31.95 -27.83
N GLN A 164 12.84 -30.96 -26.94
CA GLN A 164 11.74 -30.10 -26.51
C GLN A 164 11.40 -28.97 -27.51
N ASN A 165 12.25 -28.69 -28.49
CA ASN A 165 12.05 -27.60 -29.45
C ASN A 165 12.45 -27.98 -30.88
N GLY A 166 11.60 -27.68 -31.87
CA GLY A 166 11.94 -27.81 -33.30
C GLY A 166 11.21 -28.91 -34.06
N ILE A 167 10.44 -29.78 -33.37
CA ILE A 167 9.59 -30.79 -34.03
C ILE A 167 8.14 -30.34 -34.04
N SER A 168 7.53 -30.29 -35.21
CA SER A 168 6.08 -30.19 -35.35
C SER A 168 5.39 -31.55 -35.46
N LYS A 169 6.07 -32.56 -36.02
CA LYS A 169 5.58 -33.94 -36.17
C LYS A 169 6.67 -34.95 -35.84
N PHE A 170 6.37 -35.96 -35.03
CA PHE A 170 7.32 -37.01 -34.66
C PHE A 170 6.74 -38.40 -34.89
N VAL A 171 7.54 -39.32 -35.43
CA VAL A 171 7.18 -40.72 -35.64
C VAL A 171 8.07 -41.57 -34.74
N ILE A 172 7.48 -42.26 -33.77
CA ILE A 172 8.24 -43.15 -32.89
C ILE A 172 8.56 -44.45 -33.66
N PRO A 173 9.81 -44.95 -33.64
CA PRO A 173 10.20 -46.18 -34.35
C PRO A 173 9.45 -47.44 -33.87
N GLU A 174 9.18 -48.38 -34.79
CA GLU A 174 8.47 -49.66 -34.53
C GLU A 174 9.20 -50.61 -33.55
N SER A 175 10.46 -50.34 -33.21
CA SER A 175 11.18 -51.10 -32.17
C SER A 175 10.78 -50.69 -30.74
N VAL A 176 10.20 -49.51 -30.56
CA VAL A 176 9.96 -48.92 -29.24
C VAL A 176 8.80 -49.64 -28.56
N THR A 177 9.04 -50.14 -27.35
CA THR A 177 8.03 -50.77 -26.48
C THR A 177 7.63 -49.87 -25.31
N THR A 178 8.49 -48.93 -24.91
CA THR A 178 8.23 -48.02 -23.77
C THR A 178 8.55 -46.57 -24.11
N ILE A 179 7.61 -45.67 -23.82
CA ILE A 179 7.85 -44.21 -23.76
C ILE A 179 8.06 -43.85 -22.29
N GLU A 180 9.24 -43.36 -21.94
CA GLU A 180 9.61 -43.04 -20.55
C GLU A 180 8.88 -41.83 -19.96
N ASP A 181 9.00 -41.69 -18.65
CA ASP A 181 8.47 -40.54 -17.92
C ASP A 181 9.07 -39.22 -18.45
N ASN A 182 8.22 -38.21 -18.69
CA ASN A 182 8.59 -36.89 -19.21
C ASN A 182 9.22 -36.88 -20.62
N ALA A 183 9.13 -37.96 -21.40
CA ALA A 183 9.83 -38.09 -22.68
C ALA A 183 9.63 -36.88 -23.63
N PHE A 184 8.41 -36.35 -23.75
CA PHE A 184 8.06 -35.16 -24.53
C PHE A 184 7.48 -34.04 -23.68
N LYS A 185 7.77 -34.02 -22.37
CA LYS A 185 7.27 -32.95 -21.50
C LYS A 185 7.66 -31.57 -22.01
N ASP A 186 6.70 -30.65 -22.01
CA ASP A 186 6.79 -29.28 -22.47
C ASP A 186 7.25 -29.11 -23.93
N CYS A 187 7.06 -30.13 -24.80
CA CYS A 187 7.30 -30.01 -26.25
C CYS A 187 6.26 -29.06 -26.90
N GLN A 188 6.47 -27.75 -26.76
CA GLN A 188 5.48 -26.72 -27.10
C GLN A 188 5.10 -26.69 -28.58
N ASN A 189 5.99 -27.13 -29.47
CA ASN A 189 5.79 -27.10 -30.92
C ASN A 189 5.23 -28.41 -31.51
N LEU A 190 5.15 -29.48 -30.71
CA LEU A 190 4.68 -30.78 -31.18
C LEU A 190 3.18 -30.71 -31.48
N THR A 191 2.80 -30.82 -32.75
CA THR A 191 1.41 -30.76 -33.21
C THR A 191 0.79 -32.14 -33.43
N ASN A 192 1.61 -33.13 -33.76
CA ASN A 192 1.20 -34.50 -34.04
C ASN A 192 2.30 -35.48 -33.64
N ILE A 193 1.90 -36.62 -33.08
CA ILE A 193 2.79 -37.74 -32.82
C ILE A 193 2.18 -39.05 -33.32
N VAL A 194 3.01 -39.89 -33.94
CA VAL A 194 2.64 -41.24 -34.36
C VAL A 194 3.29 -42.23 -33.40
N ILE A 195 2.46 -42.94 -32.65
CA ILE A 195 2.86 -43.99 -31.70
C ILE A 195 2.64 -45.34 -32.38
N PRO A 196 3.66 -46.21 -32.52
CA PRO A 196 3.52 -47.51 -33.19
C PRO A 196 2.87 -48.57 -32.29
N ASN A 197 2.38 -49.64 -32.91
CA ASN A 197 1.71 -50.77 -32.23
C ASN A 197 2.66 -51.59 -31.32
N SER A 198 3.97 -51.39 -31.44
CA SER A 198 4.97 -52.00 -30.55
C SER A 198 4.92 -51.43 -29.13
N VAL A 199 4.51 -50.17 -28.94
CA VAL A 199 4.51 -49.49 -27.64
C VAL A 199 3.49 -50.13 -26.71
N LYS A 200 3.94 -50.53 -25.52
CA LYS A 200 3.13 -51.13 -24.44
C LYS A 200 2.79 -50.13 -23.34
N LYS A 201 3.69 -49.18 -23.06
CA LYS A 201 3.56 -48.23 -21.95
C LYS A 201 3.85 -46.80 -22.36
N ILE A 202 2.99 -45.88 -21.93
CA ILE A 202 3.20 -44.43 -21.98
C ILE A 202 3.46 -43.93 -20.55
N GLY A 203 4.65 -43.40 -20.30
CA GLY A 203 5.12 -42.96 -18.99
C GLY A 203 4.43 -41.73 -18.40
N ARG A 204 4.75 -41.44 -17.13
CA ARG A 204 4.19 -40.33 -16.37
C ARG A 204 4.61 -39.01 -16.98
N TRP A 205 3.67 -38.08 -17.13
CA TRP A 205 3.92 -36.77 -17.75
C TRP A 205 4.56 -36.83 -19.15
N ALA A 206 4.48 -37.98 -19.85
CA ALA A 206 5.20 -38.19 -21.11
C ALA A 206 4.95 -37.11 -22.15
N PHE A 207 3.74 -36.56 -22.23
CA PHE A 207 3.34 -35.45 -23.10
C PHE A 207 2.80 -34.25 -22.33
N GLU A 208 3.12 -34.14 -21.04
CA GLU A 208 2.64 -33.03 -20.22
C GLU A 208 3.05 -31.68 -20.85
N GLY A 209 2.13 -30.72 -20.93
CA GLY A 209 2.44 -29.38 -21.42
C GLY A 209 2.72 -29.30 -22.93
N CYS A 210 2.45 -30.34 -23.72
CA CYS A 210 2.48 -30.29 -25.19
C CYS A 210 1.30 -29.46 -25.74
N LYS A 211 1.32 -28.13 -25.54
CA LYS A 211 0.17 -27.25 -25.78
C LYS A 211 -0.32 -27.22 -27.21
N SER A 212 0.55 -27.49 -28.20
CA SER A 212 0.20 -27.51 -29.62
C SER A 212 -0.30 -28.86 -30.12
N LEU A 213 -0.26 -29.91 -29.30
CA LEU A 213 -0.63 -31.26 -29.70
C LEU A 213 -2.14 -31.32 -29.97
N THR A 214 -2.52 -31.59 -31.22
CA THR A 214 -3.92 -31.49 -31.67
C THR A 214 -4.63 -32.84 -31.73
N ASN A 215 -3.88 -33.91 -32.04
CA ASN A 215 -4.40 -35.26 -32.21
C ASN A 215 -3.39 -36.29 -31.72
N VAL A 216 -3.88 -37.26 -30.94
CA VAL A 216 -3.14 -38.43 -30.49
C VAL A 216 -4.00 -39.65 -30.70
N VAL A 217 -3.48 -40.62 -31.45
CA VAL A 217 -4.08 -41.95 -31.58
C VAL A 217 -3.30 -42.89 -30.68
N ILE A 218 -3.96 -43.48 -29.69
CA ILE A 218 -3.37 -44.52 -28.85
C ILE A 218 -3.51 -45.86 -29.60
N PRO A 219 -2.42 -46.53 -29.98
CA PRO A 219 -2.48 -47.76 -30.77
C PRO A 219 -2.84 -48.99 -29.92
N GLU A 220 -3.32 -50.07 -30.56
CA GLU A 220 -3.69 -51.36 -29.91
C GLU A 220 -2.51 -52.07 -29.22
N GLY A 221 -1.29 -51.57 -29.39
CA GLY A 221 -0.13 -52.00 -28.63
C GLY A 221 -0.21 -51.62 -27.15
N VAL A 222 -0.78 -50.46 -26.83
CA VAL A 222 -0.63 -49.79 -25.53
C VAL A 222 -1.54 -50.45 -24.51
N THR A 223 -0.96 -50.91 -23.40
CA THR A 223 -1.69 -51.49 -22.27
C THR A 223 -1.75 -50.57 -21.05
N GLU A 224 -0.81 -49.64 -20.91
CA GLU A 224 -0.68 -48.77 -19.73
C GLU A 224 -0.46 -47.30 -20.14
N ILE A 225 -1.30 -46.40 -19.60
CA ILE A 225 -1.15 -44.94 -19.67
C ILE A 225 -1.00 -44.41 -18.25
N GLU A 226 0.18 -43.92 -17.94
CA GLU A 226 0.55 -43.48 -16.59
C GLU A 226 0.05 -42.06 -16.24
N TYR A 227 0.30 -41.66 -14.99
CA TYR A 227 -0.23 -40.43 -14.38
C TYR A 227 0.09 -39.19 -15.22
N ALA A 228 -0.94 -38.35 -15.46
CA ALA A 228 -0.83 -37.07 -16.16
C ALA A 228 -0.13 -37.13 -17.54
N ALA A 229 -0.13 -38.30 -18.21
CA ALA A 229 0.61 -38.51 -19.45
C ALA A 229 0.31 -37.48 -20.56
N PHE A 230 -0.91 -36.95 -20.65
CA PHE A 230 -1.31 -35.93 -21.63
C PHE A 230 -1.80 -34.63 -20.96
N SER A 231 -1.48 -34.41 -19.69
CA SER A 231 -1.93 -33.22 -18.95
C SER A 231 -1.46 -31.92 -19.63
N GLY A 232 -2.30 -30.90 -19.72
CA GLY A 232 -1.96 -29.61 -20.31
C GLY A 232 -1.79 -29.62 -21.84
N CYS A 233 -2.21 -30.67 -22.55
CA CYS A 233 -2.30 -30.67 -24.01
C CYS A 233 -3.47 -29.77 -24.48
N GLN A 234 -3.29 -28.46 -24.36
CA GLN A 234 -4.36 -27.46 -24.53
C GLN A 234 -4.99 -27.42 -25.93
N SER A 235 -4.32 -27.96 -26.96
CA SER A 235 -4.86 -28.03 -28.32
C SER A 235 -5.52 -29.37 -28.66
N LEU A 236 -5.46 -30.36 -27.76
CA LEU A 236 -5.96 -31.70 -28.03
C LEU A 236 -7.48 -31.68 -28.10
N ALA A 237 -8.02 -31.93 -29.29
CA ALA A 237 -9.47 -31.87 -29.53
C ALA A 237 -10.15 -33.22 -29.28
N ASN A 238 -9.49 -34.33 -29.62
CA ASN A 238 -10.05 -35.68 -29.50
C ASN A 238 -8.94 -36.68 -29.16
N ILE A 239 -9.32 -37.77 -28.49
CA ILE A 239 -8.45 -38.91 -28.20
C ILE A 239 -9.28 -40.21 -28.22
N SER A 240 -8.67 -41.29 -28.69
CA SER A 240 -9.29 -42.62 -28.73
C SER A 240 -8.52 -43.61 -27.87
N ILE A 241 -9.22 -44.37 -27.04
CA ILE A 241 -8.69 -45.41 -26.16
C ILE A 241 -8.99 -46.80 -26.78
N PRO A 242 -7.96 -47.58 -27.19
CA PRO A 242 -8.13 -48.87 -27.86
C PRO A 242 -8.55 -49.99 -26.89
N ALA A 243 -8.81 -51.19 -27.41
CA ALA A 243 -9.25 -52.33 -26.60
C ALA A 243 -8.15 -52.82 -25.62
N SER A 244 -6.89 -52.64 -26.02
CA SER A 244 -5.70 -53.07 -25.29
C SER A 244 -5.43 -52.35 -23.96
N VAL A 245 -5.91 -51.12 -23.78
CA VAL A 245 -5.59 -50.30 -22.60
C VAL A 245 -6.27 -50.88 -21.36
N LYS A 246 -5.43 -51.35 -20.42
CA LYS A 246 -5.85 -51.94 -19.14
C LYS A 246 -5.85 -50.93 -18.01
N GLN A 247 -4.97 -49.93 -18.06
CA GLN A 247 -4.82 -48.96 -16.98
C GLN A 247 -4.61 -47.55 -17.51
N ILE A 248 -5.39 -46.61 -16.99
CA ILE A 248 -5.25 -45.16 -17.10
C ILE A 248 -5.12 -44.63 -15.67
N ARG A 249 -3.99 -43.99 -15.35
CA ARG A 249 -3.75 -43.39 -14.03
C ARG A 249 -4.12 -41.91 -14.01
N GLY A 250 -4.40 -41.38 -12.81
CA GLY A 250 -5.05 -40.08 -12.57
C GLY A 250 -4.51 -38.88 -13.36
N ASP A 251 -5.36 -37.87 -13.54
CA ASP A 251 -5.08 -36.60 -14.22
C ASP A 251 -4.58 -36.72 -15.68
N VAL A 252 -4.75 -37.87 -16.34
CA VAL A 252 -4.23 -38.17 -17.69
C VAL A 252 -4.48 -37.06 -18.72
N LEU A 253 -5.65 -36.41 -18.67
CA LEU A 253 -6.09 -35.37 -19.62
C LEU A 253 -6.44 -34.05 -18.93
N LYS A 254 -5.98 -33.85 -17.68
CA LYS A 254 -6.22 -32.60 -16.94
C LYS A 254 -5.68 -31.41 -17.71
N GLY A 255 -6.43 -30.31 -17.80
CA GLY A 255 -6.00 -29.12 -18.54
C GLY A 255 -6.00 -29.26 -20.08
N CYS A 256 -6.57 -30.33 -20.65
CA CYS A 256 -6.86 -30.43 -22.09
C CYS A 256 -8.08 -29.58 -22.44
N ASP A 257 -7.93 -28.25 -22.42
CA ASP A 257 -9.05 -27.30 -22.43
C ASP A 257 -9.81 -27.20 -23.77
N ARG A 258 -9.31 -27.85 -24.84
CA ARG A 258 -9.99 -27.96 -26.14
C ARG A 258 -10.64 -29.32 -26.40
N LEU A 259 -10.57 -30.25 -25.45
CA LEU A 259 -11.11 -31.60 -25.64
C LEU A 259 -12.63 -31.54 -25.83
N GLU A 260 -13.10 -32.07 -26.97
CA GLU A 260 -14.52 -32.11 -27.36
C GLU A 260 -15.15 -33.46 -27.07
N SER A 261 -14.42 -34.55 -27.31
CA SER A 261 -14.88 -35.92 -27.07
C SER A 261 -13.73 -36.91 -26.82
N ILE A 262 -14.04 -37.97 -26.08
CA ILE A 262 -13.17 -39.13 -25.86
C ILE A 262 -13.88 -40.36 -26.42
N LYS A 263 -13.23 -41.11 -27.30
CA LYS A 263 -13.74 -42.38 -27.81
C LYS A 263 -13.06 -43.53 -27.08
N VAL A 264 -13.81 -44.60 -26.81
CA VAL A 264 -13.27 -45.83 -26.22
C VAL A 264 -13.78 -46.99 -27.06
N SER A 265 -12.92 -47.94 -27.39
CA SER A 265 -13.30 -49.18 -28.09
C SER A 265 -14.33 -49.97 -27.27
N ASP A 266 -15.39 -50.48 -27.92
CA ASP A 266 -16.42 -51.29 -27.25
C ASP A 266 -15.85 -52.56 -26.61
N ALA A 267 -14.77 -53.08 -27.20
CA ALA A 267 -14.03 -54.25 -26.72
C ALA A 267 -13.09 -53.94 -25.53
N ASN A 268 -12.92 -52.66 -25.13
CA ASN A 268 -12.11 -52.34 -23.97
C ASN A 268 -12.76 -52.91 -22.68
N PRO A 269 -12.03 -53.71 -21.87
CA PRO A 269 -12.60 -54.37 -20.70
C PRO A 269 -12.78 -53.45 -19.49
N ASN A 270 -12.05 -52.34 -19.41
CA ASN A 270 -11.89 -51.54 -18.19
C ASN A 270 -12.49 -50.12 -18.28
N TYR A 271 -12.72 -49.62 -19.50
CA TYR A 271 -13.21 -48.27 -19.76
C TYR A 271 -14.36 -48.27 -20.76
N CYS A 272 -15.19 -47.22 -20.71
CA CYS A 272 -16.18 -46.94 -21.74
C CYS A 272 -16.34 -45.43 -21.95
N SER A 273 -16.89 -45.06 -23.11
CA SER A 273 -17.30 -43.68 -23.38
C SER A 273 -18.82 -43.60 -23.42
N VAL A 274 -19.40 -42.63 -22.71
CA VAL A 274 -20.82 -42.32 -22.78
C VAL A 274 -20.94 -40.86 -23.23
N ASP A 275 -21.51 -40.65 -24.42
CA ASP A 275 -21.69 -39.32 -25.02
C ASP A 275 -20.36 -38.51 -25.08
N GLY A 276 -19.26 -39.20 -25.39
CA GLY A 276 -17.93 -38.60 -25.50
C GLY A 276 -17.21 -38.36 -24.16
N VAL A 277 -17.78 -38.78 -23.03
CA VAL A 277 -17.20 -38.65 -21.68
C VAL A 277 -16.62 -39.98 -21.22
N LEU A 278 -15.45 -39.97 -20.60
CA LEU A 278 -14.73 -41.18 -20.19
C LEU A 278 -15.17 -41.67 -18.81
N PHE A 279 -15.52 -42.94 -18.74
CA PHE A 279 -15.87 -43.66 -17.51
C PHE A 279 -15.06 -44.96 -17.38
N ASP A 280 -15.03 -45.52 -16.17
CA ASP A 280 -14.72 -46.93 -16.02
C ASP A 280 -15.80 -47.81 -16.69
N LYS A 281 -15.50 -49.07 -17.00
CA LYS A 281 -16.44 -49.96 -17.70
C LYS A 281 -17.75 -50.12 -16.94
N SER A 282 -17.67 -50.09 -15.61
CA SER A 282 -18.82 -50.24 -14.72
C SER A 282 -19.67 -48.97 -14.57
N LYS A 283 -19.20 -47.82 -15.09
CA LYS A 283 -19.82 -46.49 -14.96
C LYS A 283 -20.01 -46.04 -13.50
N LYS A 284 -19.18 -46.55 -12.59
CA LYS A 284 -19.17 -46.12 -11.19
C LYS A 284 -18.29 -44.89 -10.99
N ASN A 285 -17.37 -44.63 -11.91
CA ASN A 285 -16.39 -43.54 -11.83
C ASN A 285 -16.39 -42.72 -13.13
N LEU A 286 -16.67 -41.42 -13.04
CA LEU A 286 -16.46 -40.47 -14.13
C LEU A 286 -14.99 -40.04 -14.10
N ILE A 287 -14.22 -40.42 -15.12
CA ILE A 287 -12.77 -40.25 -15.12
C ILE A 287 -12.38 -38.91 -15.76
N VAL A 288 -12.96 -38.54 -16.90
CA VAL A 288 -12.66 -37.28 -17.61
C VAL A 288 -13.90 -36.74 -18.33
N TYR A 289 -14.22 -35.46 -18.09
CA TYR A 289 -15.17 -34.70 -18.89
C TYR A 289 -14.45 -33.78 -19.90
N PRO A 290 -14.78 -33.81 -21.21
CA PRO A 290 -14.20 -32.91 -22.21
C PRO A 290 -14.71 -31.47 -22.05
N LYS A 291 -13.83 -30.52 -21.72
CA LYS A 291 -14.21 -29.12 -21.38
C LYS A 291 -14.89 -28.34 -22.51
N LYS A 292 -14.68 -28.70 -23.79
CA LYS A 292 -15.38 -28.10 -24.94
C LYS A 292 -16.64 -28.86 -25.37
N LYS A 293 -17.00 -29.95 -24.70
CA LYS A 293 -18.30 -30.60 -24.91
C LYS A 293 -19.42 -29.60 -24.65
N LYS A 294 -20.32 -29.48 -25.63
CA LYS A 294 -21.43 -28.51 -25.62
C LYS A 294 -22.73 -29.16 -25.17
N GLY A 295 -23.58 -28.36 -24.53
CA GLY A 295 -24.97 -28.68 -24.26
C GLY A 295 -25.22 -29.34 -22.91
N LYS A 296 -26.30 -30.12 -22.85
CA LYS A 296 -26.76 -30.82 -21.66
C LYS A 296 -25.98 -32.12 -21.48
N PHE A 297 -25.71 -32.48 -20.22
CA PHE A 297 -25.14 -33.78 -19.87
C PHE A 297 -25.95 -34.47 -18.77
N ALA A 298 -26.33 -35.72 -18.99
CA ALA A 298 -26.95 -36.57 -17.98
C ALA A 298 -25.90 -37.59 -17.52
N ILE A 299 -25.54 -37.53 -16.24
CA ILE A 299 -24.58 -38.48 -15.67
C ILE A 299 -25.26 -39.86 -15.59
N PRO A 300 -24.63 -40.95 -16.06
CA PRO A 300 -25.21 -42.30 -16.00
C PRO A 300 -25.43 -42.80 -14.57
N GLU A 301 -26.46 -43.63 -14.38
CA GLU A 301 -26.72 -44.35 -13.12
C GLU A 301 -25.51 -45.19 -12.66
N GLY A 302 -25.37 -45.37 -11.35
CA GLY A 302 -24.31 -46.19 -10.74
C GLY A 302 -23.17 -45.41 -10.08
N ILE A 303 -23.09 -44.11 -10.31
CA ILE A 303 -22.13 -43.21 -9.64
C ILE A 303 -22.62 -42.86 -8.24
N THR A 304 -21.74 -43.00 -7.24
CA THR A 304 -22.03 -42.64 -5.84
C THR A 304 -21.43 -41.30 -5.44
N GLU A 305 -20.37 -40.85 -6.10
CA GLU A 305 -19.69 -39.58 -5.80
C GLU A 305 -19.21 -38.94 -7.11
N ILE A 306 -19.29 -37.60 -7.20
CA ILE A 306 -18.75 -36.84 -8.32
C ILE A 306 -17.49 -36.13 -7.84
N ASP A 307 -16.36 -36.50 -8.43
CA ASP A 307 -15.05 -35.98 -8.07
C ASP A 307 -14.92 -34.45 -8.24
N GLU A 308 -13.94 -33.91 -7.52
CA GLU A 308 -13.59 -32.50 -7.57
C GLU A 308 -13.19 -32.05 -8.97
N THR A 309 -13.49 -30.80 -9.31
CA THR A 309 -13.06 -30.12 -10.55
C THR A 309 -13.48 -30.76 -11.89
N ILE A 310 -14.20 -31.88 -11.90
CA ILE A 310 -14.39 -32.70 -13.11
C ILE A 310 -15.10 -31.95 -14.25
N PHE A 311 -16.03 -31.05 -13.97
CA PHE A 311 -16.66 -30.17 -14.96
C PHE A 311 -16.06 -28.75 -14.97
N SER A 312 -15.08 -28.43 -14.13
CA SER A 312 -14.58 -27.07 -13.96
C SER A 312 -14.08 -26.47 -15.29
N ASN A 313 -14.45 -25.21 -15.54
CA ASN A 313 -14.18 -24.45 -16.77
C ASN A 313 -14.83 -25.04 -18.04
N SER A 314 -15.87 -25.88 -17.90
CA SER A 314 -16.63 -26.38 -19.06
C SER A 314 -17.58 -25.32 -19.61
N GLU A 315 -17.05 -24.40 -20.40
CA GLU A 315 -17.83 -23.28 -20.96
C GLU A 315 -18.94 -23.74 -21.92
N GLY A 316 -18.84 -24.94 -22.51
CA GLY A 316 -19.89 -25.49 -23.36
C GLY A 316 -21.08 -26.08 -22.61
N LEU A 317 -20.92 -26.38 -21.32
CA LEU A 317 -21.90 -27.11 -20.53
C LEU A 317 -23.06 -26.19 -20.11
N THR A 318 -24.28 -26.53 -20.49
CA THR A 318 -25.47 -25.70 -20.23
C THR A 318 -26.38 -26.23 -19.14
N SER A 319 -26.38 -27.54 -18.89
CA SER A 319 -27.19 -28.15 -17.84
C SER A 319 -26.69 -29.55 -17.48
N VAL A 320 -26.79 -29.93 -16.21
CA VAL A 320 -26.42 -31.27 -15.73
C VAL A 320 -27.57 -31.94 -15.00
N ILE A 321 -27.77 -33.23 -15.26
CA ILE A 321 -28.65 -34.10 -14.48
C ILE A 321 -27.79 -35.09 -13.70
N ILE A 322 -27.87 -35.02 -12.36
CA ILE A 322 -27.19 -35.94 -11.45
C ILE A 322 -28.16 -37.10 -11.12
N PRO A 323 -27.76 -38.37 -11.30
CA PRO A 323 -28.61 -39.55 -11.10
C PRO A 323 -28.82 -39.86 -9.63
N ASN A 324 -29.89 -40.58 -9.34
CA ASN A 324 -30.17 -41.06 -7.99
C ASN A 324 -29.04 -42.01 -7.54
N GLY A 325 -28.61 -41.87 -6.28
CA GLY A 325 -27.52 -42.68 -5.72
C GLY A 325 -26.26 -41.89 -5.44
N VAL A 326 -26.04 -40.77 -6.15
CA VAL A 326 -24.96 -39.83 -5.83
C VAL A 326 -25.19 -39.25 -4.43
N LYS A 327 -24.16 -39.34 -3.58
CA LYS A 327 -24.11 -38.87 -2.20
C LYS A 327 -23.34 -37.56 -2.06
N LYS A 328 -22.33 -37.35 -2.90
CA LYS A 328 -21.39 -36.23 -2.78
C LYS A 328 -21.10 -35.57 -4.12
N ILE A 329 -21.09 -34.24 -4.12
CA ILE A 329 -20.55 -33.38 -5.18
C ILE A 329 -19.26 -32.76 -4.63
N GLY A 330 -18.13 -33.00 -5.29
CA GLY A 330 -16.81 -32.55 -4.85
C GLY A 330 -16.58 -31.03 -4.91
N GLU A 331 -15.41 -30.62 -4.42
CA GLU A 331 -14.97 -29.22 -4.43
C GLU A 331 -14.78 -28.72 -5.89
N ARG A 332 -15.19 -27.49 -6.18
CA ARG A 332 -15.05 -26.85 -7.50
C ARG A 332 -15.62 -27.67 -8.69
N THR A 333 -16.48 -28.66 -8.46
CA THR A 333 -16.97 -29.59 -9.50
C THR A 333 -17.48 -28.87 -10.75
N PHE A 334 -18.25 -27.79 -10.62
CA PHE A 334 -18.76 -26.96 -11.72
C PHE A 334 -18.12 -25.56 -11.76
N ALA A 335 -17.01 -25.31 -11.06
CA ALA A 335 -16.43 -23.98 -10.97
C ALA A 335 -16.12 -23.40 -12.37
N ASN A 336 -16.48 -22.14 -12.60
CA ASN A 336 -16.34 -21.40 -13.85
C ASN A 336 -17.07 -22.01 -15.07
N CYS A 337 -18.11 -22.81 -14.87
CA CYS A 337 -19.04 -23.20 -15.94
C CYS A 337 -19.98 -22.03 -16.28
N LYS A 338 -19.44 -20.99 -16.93
CA LYS A 338 -20.13 -19.69 -17.12
C LYS A 338 -21.49 -19.78 -17.82
N ASN A 339 -21.70 -20.80 -18.66
CA ASN A 339 -22.94 -21.02 -19.42
C ASN A 339 -23.88 -22.07 -18.78
N LEU A 340 -23.52 -22.61 -17.60
CA LEU A 340 -24.36 -23.57 -16.88
C LEU A 340 -25.58 -22.86 -16.31
N LYS A 341 -26.77 -23.22 -16.81
CA LYS A 341 -28.04 -22.57 -16.46
C LYS A 341 -28.79 -23.26 -15.33
N SER A 342 -28.64 -24.58 -15.21
CA SER A 342 -29.38 -25.41 -14.25
C SER A 342 -28.64 -26.71 -13.94
N VAL A 343 -28.72 -27.16 -12.69
CA VAL A 343 -28.28 -28.51 -12.27
C VAL A 343 -29.39 -29.18 -11.49
N VAL A 344 -29.77 -30.40 -11.90
CA VAL A 344 -30.74 -31.22 -11.18
C VAL A 344 -29.97 -32.08 -10.18
N ILE A 345 -30.11 -31.77 -8.89
CA ILE A 345 -29.46 -32.48 -7.78
C ILE A 345 -30.50 -33.38 -7.09
N PRO A 346 -30.29 -34.71 -6.98
CA PRO A 346 -31.23 -35.61 -6.33
C PRO A 346 -31.13 -35.56 -4.81
N ASN A 347 -32.22 -35.94 -4.12
CA ASN A 347 -32.30 -36.02 -2.65
C ASN A 347 -31.34 -37.05 -2.01
N SER A 348 -30.66 -37.87 -2.81
CA SER A 348 -29.61 -38.76 -2.31
C SER A 348 -28.34 -38.03 -1.91
N VAL A 349 -28.11 -36.81 -2.43
CA VAL A 349 -26.93 -36.00 -2.15
C VAL A 349 -27.01 -35.43 -0.73
N THR A 350 -25.95 -35.63 0.03
CA THR A 350 -25.79 -35.17 1.42
C THR A 350 -24.71 -34.11 1.55
N GLU A 351 -23.79 -34.01 0.59
CA GLU A 351 -22.63 -33.09 0.62
C GLU A 351 -22.44 -32.39 -0.73
N ILE A 352 -22.23 -31.07 -0.70
CA ILE A 352 -21.83 -30.23 -1.83
C ILE A 352 -20.57 -29.47 -1.40
N GLY A 353 -19.45 -29.73 -2.07
CA GLY A 353 -18.15 -29.19 -1.71
C GLY A 353 -18.02 -27.68 -1.93
N GLY A 354 -16.99 -27.11 -1.31
CA GLY A 354 -16.63 -25.69 -1.48
C GLY A 354 -16.47 -25.30 -2.94
N GLU A 355 -16.89 -24.08 -3.26
CA GLU A 355 -16.81 -23.50 -4.61
C GLU A 355 -17.45 -24.35 -5.72
N ALA A 356 -18.30 -25.34 -5.40
CA ALA A 356 -18.84 -26.29 -6.37
C ALA A 356 -19.50 -25.61 -7.58
N PHE A 357 -20.15 -24.46 -7.39
CA PHE A 357 -20.79 -23.64 -8.43
C PHE A 357 -20.16 -22.25 -8.57
N SER A 358 -18.97 -22.01 -8.01
CA SER A 358 -18.28 -20.73 -8.09
C SER A 358 -18.10 -20.28 -9.55
N GLY A 359 -18.44 -19.05 -9.90
CA GLY A 359 -18.33 -18.51 -11.27
C GLY A 359 -19.33 -19.06 -12.28
N CYS A 360 -20.36 -19.80 -11.86
CA CYS A 360 -21.47 -20.23 -12.73
C CYS A 360 -22.41 -19.06 -13.02
N ALA A 361 -21.93 -18.06 -13.76
CA ALA A 361 -22.62 -16.78 -13.94
C ALA A 361 -24.04 -16.90 -14.55
N SER A 362 -24.29 -17.93 -15.37
CA SER A 362 -25.61 -18.18 -15.98
C SER A 362 -26.57 -19.01 -15.12
N LEU A 363 -26.14 -19.53 -13.97
CA LEU A 363 -26.95 -20.37 -13.11
C LEU A 363 -28.08 -19.51 -12.52
N SER A 364 -29.32 -19.85 -12.88
CA SER A 364 -30.50 -19.03 -12.53
C SER A 364 -31.40 -19.68 -11.48
N ASN A 365 -31.35 -21.01 -11.37
CA ASN A 365 -32.10 -21.77 -10.39
C ASN A 365 -31.32 -23.00 -9.96
N ILE A 366 -31.36 -23.30 -8.67
CA ILE A 366 -30.80 -24.52 -8.09
C ILE A 366 -31.59 -24.93 -6.85
N VAL A 367 -31.85 -26.23 -6.71
CA VAL A 367 -32.53 -26.79 -5.54
C VAL A 367 -31.48 -27.52 -4.69
N ILE A 368 -31.37 -27.13 -3.42
CA ILE A 368 -30.46 -27.78 -2.48
C ILE A 368 -31.19 -28.97 -1.81
N PRO A 369 -30.62 -30.18 -1.86
CA PRO A 369 -31.22 -31.37 -1.26
C PRO A 369 -31.43 -31.27 0.26
N ASN A 370 -32.52 -31.86 0.76
CA ASN A 370 -32.95 -31.78 2.16
C ASN A 370 -32.06 -32.51 3.19
N LYS A 371 -30.95 -33.12 2.75
CA LYS A 371 -29.97 -33.76 3.62
C LYS A 371 -28.67 -32.96 3.75
N VAL A 372 -28.48 -31.92 2.94
CA VAL A 372 -27.30 -31.06 3.00
C VAL A 372 -27.28 -30.27 4.30
N LYS A 373 -26.17 -30.36 5.04
CA LYS A 373 -26.00 -29.74 6.36
C LYS A 373 -25.30 -28.38 6.33
N LYS A 374 -24.45 -28.15 5.34
CA LYS A 374 -23.64 -26.93 5.21
C LYS A 374 -23.68 -26.45 3.77
N ILE A 375 -23.77 -25.13 3.59
CA ILE A 375 -23.38 -24.49 2.33
C ILE A 375 -21.91 -24.12 2.50
N GLU A 376 -21.02 -24.84 1.83
CA GLU A 376 -19.58 -24.68 1.96
C GLU A 376 -19.09 -23.34 1.41
N ASP A 377 -17.84 -23.00 1.73
CA ASP A 377 -17.17 -21.77 1.31
C ASP A 377 -17.28 -21.56 -0.20
N GLY A 378 -17.71 -20.37 -0.61
CA GLY A 378 -17.77 -19.96 -2.00
C GLY A 378 -18.71 -20.79 -2.90
N THR A 379 -19.57 -21.66 -2.35
CA THR A 379 -20.38 -22.63 -3.13
C THR A 379 -21.07 -21.99 -4.34
N PHE A 380 -21.68 -20.80 -4.16
CA PHE A 380 -22.37 -20.03 -5.20
C PHE A 380 -21.69 -18.69 -5.53
N ASN A 381 -20.43 -18.48 -5.15
CA ASN A 381 -19.72 -17.23 -5.42
C ASN A 381 -19.77 -16.87 -6.91
N GLY A 382 -20.24 -15.69 -7.28
CA GLY A 382 -20.33 -15.23 -8.66
C GLY A 382 -21.43 -15.91 -9.50
N CYS A 383 -22.43 -16.55 -8.89
CA CYS A 383 -23.65 -16.99 -9.57
C CYS A 383 -24.56 -15.79 -9.90
N GLN A 384 -24.11 -14.95 -10.83
CA GLN A 384 -24.69 -13.62 -11.08
C GLN A 384 -26.16 -13.64 -11.50
N ASN A 385 -26.64 -14.69 -12.19
CA ASN A 385 -28.03 -14.83 -12.61
C ASN A 385 -28.95 -15.53 -11.60
N LEU A 386 -28.45 -15.97 -10.44
CA LEU A 386 -29.27 -16.62 -9.42
C LEU A 386 -30.20 -15.57 -8.80
N THR A 387 -31.51 -15.70 -9.02
CA THR A 387 -32.49 -14.68 -8.57
C THR A 387 -33.08 -14.99 -7.20
N ALA A 388 -33.26 -16.27 -6.88
CA ALA A 388 -33.77 -16.74 -5.60
C ALA A 388 -33.20 -18.11 -5.26
N ILE A 389 -33.08 -18.39 -3.97
CA ILE A 389 -32.72 -19.72 -3.46
C ILE A 389 -33.39 -19.94 -2.10
N THR A 390 -33.88 -21.16 -1.88
CA THR A 390 -34.41 -21.60 -0.59
C THR A 390 -33.47 -22.67 -0.03
N LEU A 391 -32.94 -22.44 1.17
CA LEU A 391 -32.10 -23.42 1.84
C LEU A 391 -32.97 -24.37 2.67
N PRO A 392 -32.72 -25.69 2.65
CA PRO A 392 -33.52 -26.65 3.39
C PRO A 392 -33.25 -26.57 4.90
N ASP A 393 -34.24 -26.96 5.71
CA ASP A 393 -34.17 -26.95 7.19
C ASP A 393 -33.00 -27.77 7.77
N SER A 394 -32.37 -28.62 6.98
CA SER A 394 -31.18 -29.37 7.37
C SER A 394 -29.92 -28.51 7.48
N VAL A 395 -29.87 -27.32 6.85
CA VAL A 395 -28.68 -26.46 6.80
C VAL A 395 -28.46 -25.76 8.14
N THR A 396 -27.29 -25.97 8.74
CA THR A 396 -26.87 -25.35 10.00
C THR A 396 -25.81 -24.27 9.83
N GLU A 397 -25.12 -24.22 8.69
CA GLU A 397 -23.97 -23.34 8.48
C GLU A 397 -23.90 -22.84 7.03
N ILE A 398 -23.55 -21.56 6.89
CA ILE A 398 -23.29 -20.89 5.61
C ILE A 398 -21.84 -20.36 5.65
N GLY A 399 -20.98 -20.98 4.85
CA GLY A 399 -19.55 -20.72 4.80
C GLY A 399 -19.17 -19.39 4.15
N SER A 400 -17.88 -19.05 4.25
CA SER A 400 -17.36 -17.78 3.79
C SER A 400 -17.58 -17.60 2.29
N ARG A 401 -18.03 -16.41 1.87
CA ARG A 401 -18.29 -16.06 0.46
C ARG A 401 -19.32 -16.96 -0.25
N ALA A 402 -20.13 -17.74 0.48
CA ALA A 402 -21.06 -18.72 -0.10
C ALA A 402 -21.93 -18.16 -1.24
N PHE A 403 -22.45 -16.93 -1.10
CA PHE A 403 -23.27 -16.23 -2.10
C PHE A 403 -22.63 -14.93 -2.58
N ARG A 404 -21.32 -14.75 -2.38
CA ARG A 404 -20.63 -13.51 -2.76
C ARG A 404 -20.83 -13.22 -4.25
N TRP A 405 -21.11 -11.98 -4.63
CA TRP A 405 -21.39 -11.55 -6.00
C TRP A 405 -22.55 -12.30 -6.72
N CYS A 406 -23.51 -12.85 -5.98
CA CYS A 406 -24.81 -13.25 -6.54
C CYS A 406 -25.66 -11.99 -6.80
N SER A 407 -25.25 -11.16 -7.75
CA SER A 407 -25.73 -9.77 -7.87
C SER A 407 -27.22 -9.64 -8.21
N ASN A 408 -27.84 -10.65 -8.84
CA ASN A 408 -29.29 -10.68 -9.10
C ASN A 408 -30.11 -11.40 -8.01
N LEU A 409 -29.47 -11.90 -6.94
CA LEU A 409 -30.19 -12.57 -5.85
C LEU A 409 -31.06 -11.56 -5.11
N SER A 410 -32.36 -11.57 -5.39
CA SER A 410 -33.31 -10.60 -4.84
C SER A 410 -33.94 -11.05 -3.52
N SER A 411 -33.97 -12.37 -3.28
CA SER A 411 -34.56 -12.98 -2.08
C SER A 411 -33.89 -14.30 -1.73
N ILE A 412 -33.61 -14.48 -0.44
CA ILE A 412 -33.18 -15.76 0.13
C ILE A 412 -33.92 -15.99 1.45
N THR A 413 -34.39 -17.23 1.68
CA THR A 413 -34.95 -17.63 2.97
C THR A 413 -33.94 -18.50 3.71
N LEU A 414 -33.48 -18.00 4.86
CA LEU A 414 -32.56 -18.72 5.75
C LEU A 414 -33.36 -19.56 6.75
N PRO A 415 -33.07 -20.87 6.91
CA PRO A 415 -33.81 -21.72 7.83
C PRO A 415 -33.41 -21.45 9.29
N ASN A 416 -34.33 -21.69 10.22
CA ASN A 416 -34.13 -21.46 11.66
C ASN A 416 -33.04 -22.35 12.29
N SER A 417 -32.60 -23.37 11.59
CA SER A 417 -31.51 -24.27 11.97
C SER A 417 -30.13 -23.64 11.81
N VAL A 418 -29.97 -22.58 11.01
CA VAL A 418 -28.68 -21.90 10.81
C VAL A 418 -28.16 -21.31 12.12
N THR A 419 -26.97 -21.72 12.52
CA THR A 419 -26.24 -21.21 13.70
C THR A 419 -25.11 -20.26 13.33
N THR A 420 -24.59 -20.35 12.10
CA THR A 420 -23.41 -19.61 11.66
C THR A 420 -23.58 -19.10 10.23
N ILE A 421 -23.23 -17.83 10.02
CA ILE A 421 -23.09 -17.19 8.70
C ILE A 421 -21.72 -16.52 8.69
N GLU A 422 -20.81 -17.04 7.88
CA GLU A 422 -19.41 -16.61 7.88
C GLU A 422 -19.16 -15.34 7.05
N SER A 423 -17.93 -14.82 7.14
CA SER A 423 -17.52 -13.56 6.51
C SER A 423 -17.80 -13.52 5.01
N GLU A 424 -18.24 -12.35 4.55
CA GLU A 424 -18.58 -12.06 3.14
C GLU A 424 -19.65 -12.98 2.51
N ALA A 425 -20.40 -13.78 3.30
CA ALA A 425 -21.35 -14.76 2.76
C ALA A 425 -22.34 -14.19 1.73
N PHE A 426 -22.84 -12.96 1.92
CA PHE A 426 -23.76 -12.27 1.01
C PHE A 426 -23.15 -11.01 0.38
N SER A 427 -21.82 -10.83 0.46
CA SER A 427 -21.13 -9.66 -0.08
C SER A 427 -21.42 -9.47 -1.57
N GLY A 428 -21.86 -8.30 -2.00
CA GLY A 428 -22.16 -7.99 -3.40
C GLY A 428 -23.46 -8.60 -3.94
N CYS A 429 -24.35 -9.10 -3.08
CA CYS A 429 -25.73 -9.45 -3.43
C CYS A 429 -26.56 -8.18 -3.67
N ALA A 430 -26.21 -7.42 -4.70
CA ALA A 430 -26.67 -6.05 -4.91
C ALA A 430 -28.20 -5.92 -5.05
N SER A 431 -28.90 -6.97 -5.50
CA SER A 431 -30.35 -7.01 -5.64
C SER A 431 -31.12 -7.44 -4.39
N LEU A 432 -30.43 -7.94 -3.35
CA LEU A 432 -31.07 -8.45 -2.15
C LEU A 432 -31.79 -7.31 -1.43
N SER A 433 -33.11 -7.42 -1.30
CA SER A 433 -33.94 -6.31 -0.80
C SER A 433 -34.25 -6.39 0.70
N ASN A 434 -34.31 -7.60 1.24
CA ASN A 434 -34.60 -7.87 2.64
C ASN A 434 -33.94 -9.19 3.09
N ILE A 435 -33.58 -9.27 4.37
CA ILE A 435 -33.11 -10.52 4.97
C ILE A 435 -33.48 -10.62 6.45
N VAL A 436 -33.85 -11.83 6.87
CA VAL A 436 -34.09 -12.19 8.27
C VAL A 436 -32.98 -13.13 8.71
N ILE A 437 -32.17 -12.69 9.68
CA ILE A 437 -31.07 -13.50 10.23
C ILE A 437 -31.66 -14.48 11.27
N PRO A 438 -31.37 -15.79 11.20
CA PRO A 438 -31.94 -16.79 12.11
C PRO A 438 -31.55 -16.62 13.58
N ASN A 439 -32.49 -16.92 14.49
CA ASN A 439 -32.39 -16.68 15.94
C ASN A 439 -31.26 -17.43 16.69
N LYS A 440 -30.54 -18.34 16.04
CA LYS A 440 -29.39 -19.04 16.62
C LYS A 440 -28.05 -18.39 16.28
N VAL A 441 -28.01 -17.49 15.31
CA VAL A 441 -26.80 -16.78 14.87
C VAL A 441 -26.29 -15.87 15.99
N LYS A 442 -25.01 -16.01 16.33
CA LYS A 442 -24.37 -15.29 17.45
C LYS A 442 -23.61 -14.04 17.04
N LYS A 443 -23.20 -13.94 15.78
CA LYS A 443 -22.38 -12.86 15.26
C LYS A 443 -22.76 -12.59 13.81
N ILE A 444 -22.75 -11.31 13.43
CA ILE A 444 -22.71 -10.93 12.02
C ILE A 444 -21.24 -10.73 11.69
N GLU A 445 -20.67 -11.62 10.89
CA GLU A 445 -19.25 -11.60 10.55
C GLU A 445 -18.88 -10.45 9.61
N ASP A 446 -17.57 -10.24 9.44
CA ASP A 446 -17.02 -9.18 8.61
C ASP A 446 -17.55 -9.25 7.17
N GLY A 447 -18.01 -8.09 6.66
CA GLY A 447 -18.45 -7.95 5.27
C GLY A 447 -19.68 -8.78 4.87
N THR A 448 -20.41 -9.39 5.83
CA THR A 448 -21.50 -10.34 5.54
C THR A 448 -22.47 -9.80 4.48
N PHE A 449 -22.89 -8.53 4.57
CA PHE A 449 -23.77 -7.84 3.62
C PHE A 449 -23.10 -6.66 2.91
N TYR A 450 -21.77 -6.66 2.81
CA TYR A 450 -21.02 -5.61 2.08
C TYR A 450 -21.58 -5.40 0.67
N GLU A 451 -21.84 -4.16 0.27
CA GLU A 451 -22.36 -3.77 -1.05
C GLU A 451 -23.71 -4.43 -1.43
N CYS A 452 -24.54 -4.80 -0.45
CA CYS A 452 -25.96 -5.15 -0.67
C CYS A 452 -26.80 -3.88 -0.90
N LYS A 453 -26.56 -3.21 -2.04
CA LYS A 453 -27.06 -1.86 -2.32
C LYS A 453 -28.58 -1.69 -2.20
N ASN A 454 -29.36 -2.70 -2.59
CA ASN A 454 -30.83 -2.67 -2.52
C ASN A 454 -31.41 -3.13 -1.19
N LEU A 455 -30.59 -3.51 -0.21
CA LEU A 455 -31.08 -3.96 1.08
C LEU A 455 -31.79 -2.80 1.78
N THR A 456 -33.10 -2.91 1.96
CA THR A 456 -33.93 -1.88 2.61
C THR A 456 -34.17 -2.17 4.09
N LYS A 457 -34.16 -3.46 4.45
CA LYS A 457 -34.44 -3.94 5.81
C LYS A 457 -33.62 -5.19 6.14
N VAL A 458 -33.03 -5.19 7.33
CA VAL A 458 -32.42 -6.37 7.96
C VAL A 458 -33.08 -6.61 9.31
N THR A 459 -33.43 -7.87 9.61
CA THR A 459 -33.84 -8.30 10.95
C THR A 459 -32.69 -9.03 11.61
N ILE A 460 -32.07 -8.39 12.61
CA ILE A 460 -30.99 -8.94 13.43
C ILE A 460 -31.62 -9.53 14.72
N PRO A 461 -31.40 -10.82 15.05
CA PRO A 461 -32.00 -11.44 16.22
C PRO A 461 -31.26 -11.10 17.51
N ASP A 462 -31.96 -11.20 18.65
CA ASP A 462 -31.43 -10.92 20.00
C ASP A 462 -30.24 -11.78 20.41
N SER A 463 -30.00 -12.89 19.70
CA SER A 463 -28.86 -13.76 19.91
C SER A 463 -27.52 -13.17 19.48
N VAL A 464 -27.52 -12.12 18.65
CA VAL A 464 -26.31 -11.49 18.10
C VAL A 464 -25.61 -10.64 19.16
N ALA A 465 -24.33 -10.95 19.41
CA ALA A 465 -23.48 -10.25 20.37
C ALA A 465 -22.45 -9.32 19.71
N GLU A 466 -22.25 -9.43 18.39
CA GLU A 466 -21.23 -8.67 17.66
C GLU A 466 -21.67 -8.40 16.21
N ILE A 467 -21.39 -7.18 15.75
CA ILE A 467 -21.50 -6.77 14.34
C ILE A 467 -20.09 -6.47 13.83
N GLY A 468 -19.60 -7.31 12.92
CA GLY A 468 -18.26 -7.24 12.36
C GLY A 468 -17.99 -6.01 11.49
N ALA A 469 -16.73 -5.86 11.09
CA ALA A 469 -16.30 -4.77 10.23
C ALA A 469 -16.96 -4.87 8.84
N LYS A 470 -17.34 -3.73 8.27
CA LYS A 470 -17.99 -3.64 6.94
C LYS A 470 -19.26 -4.49 6.77
N ALA A 471 -19.86 -4.97 7.87
CA ALA A 471 -20.98 -5.91 7.82
C ALA A 471 -22.14 -5.44 6.92
N PHE A 472 -22.42 -4.13 6.91
CA PHE A 472 -23.44 -3.46 6.10
C PHE A 472 -22.86 -2.28 5.30
N ASP A 473 -21.54 -2.21 5.10
CA ASP A 473 -20.91 -1.15 4.31
C ASP A 473 -21.46 -1.19 2.87
N GLY A 474 -21.86 -0.03 2.35
CA GLY A 474 -22.44 0.12 1.02
C GLY A 474 -23.90 -0.34 0.90
N CYS A 475 -24.60 -0.64 2.01
CA CYS A 475 -26.05 -0.88 2.01
C CYS A 475 -26.85 0.43 1.84
N GLN A 476 -26.72 1.04 0.65
CA GLN A 476 -27.15 2.41 0.37
C GLN A 476 -28.64 2.66 0.62
N ASN A 477 -29.49 1.66 0.36
CA ASN A 477 -30.95 1.76 0.53
C ASN A 477 -31.46 1.33 1.91
N LEU A 478 -30.58 0.98 2.87
CA LEU A 478 -31.00 0.56 4.20
C LEU A 478 -31.59 1.76 4.94
N THR A 479 -32.88 1.71 5.27
CA THR A 479 -33.59 2.84 5.88
C THR A 479 -33.58 2.83 7.41
N SER A 480 -33.52 1.63 8.00
CA SER A 480 -33.53 1.43 9.45
C SER A 480 -32.87 0.10 9.82
N VAL A 481 -32.19 0.07 10.95
CA VAL A 481 -31.64 -1.13 11.56
C VAL A 481 -31.85 -1.08 13.08
N THR A 482 -32.31 -2.18 13.66
CA THR A 482 -32.39 -2.34 15.12
C THR A 482 -31.16 -3.10 15.59
N ILE A 483 -30.36 -2.48 16.46
CA ILE A 483 -29.21 -3.11 17.09
C ILE A 483 -29.70 -3.86 18.34
N PRO A 484 -29.52 -5.18 18.45
CA PRO A 484 -30.01 -5.92 19.61
C PRO A 484 -29.26 -5.61 20.92
N ASN A 485 -29.94 -5.81 22.05
CA ASN A 485 -29.44 -5.52 23.40
C ASN A 485 -28.34 -6.47 23.92
N ARG A 486 -27.80 -7.35 23.07
CA ARG A 486 -26.61 -8.17 23.37
C ARG A 486 -25.37 -7.71 22.64
N VAL A 487 -25.50 -6.85 21.63
CA VAL A 487 -24.37 -6.36 20.83
C VAL A 487 -23.42 -5.57 21.72
N LYS A 488 -22.15 -5.97 21.77
CA LYS A 488 -21.08 -5.30 22.50
C LYS A 488 -20.27 -4.36 21.63
N TYR A 489 -20.06 -4.75 20.37
CA TYR A 489 -19.18 -4.06 19.44
C TYR A 489 -19.89 -3.81 18.10
N ILE A 490 -19.76 -2.59 17.59
CA ILE A 490 -20.05 -2.24 16.21
C ILE A 490 -18.72 -2.04 15.50
N GLY A 491 -18.40 -2.93 14.56
CA GLY A 491 -17.12 -2.97 13.88
C GLY A 491 -16.82 -1.75 13.00
N ASN A 492 -15.57 -1.67 12.54
CA ASN A 492 -15.12 -0.58 11.68
C ASN A 492 -15.87 -0.59 10.34
N SER A 493 -16.27 0.59 9.87
CA SER A 493 -17.09 0.76 8.66
C SER A 493 -18.39 -0.06 8.67
N ALA A 494 -18.87 -0.56 9.81
CA ALA A 494 -19.98 -1.53 9.83
C ALA A 494 -21.23 -1.07 9.06
N PHE A 495 -21.53 0.23 9.05
CA PHE A 495 -22.63 0.87 8.33
C PHE A 495 -22.14 1.99 7.39
N GLU A 496 -20.86 1.98 6.99
CA GLU A 496 -20.32 2.99 6.06
C GLU A 496 -21.19 3.05 4.78
N GLY A 497 -21.50 4.26 4.32
CA GLY A 497 -22.27 4.45 3.09
C GLY A 497 -23.73 3.96 3.13
N CYS A 498 -24.32 3.71 4.32
CA CYS A 498 -25.76 3.50 4.47
C CYS A 498 -26.53 4.82 4.28
N ARG A 499 -26.55 5.31 3.03
CA ARG A 499 -26.95 6.68 2.68
C ARG A 499 -28.41 7.01 3.00
N ASN A 500 -29.31 6.02 3.03
CA ASN A 500 -30.72 6.21 3.35
C ASN A 500 -31.08 5.90 4.81
N LEU A 501 -30.10 5.55 5.66
CA LEU A 501 -30.34 5.30 7.07
C LEU A 501 -30.66 6.63 7.75
N THR A 502 -31.90 6.84 8.21
CA THR A 502 -32.33 8.14 8.75
C THR A 502 -32.09 8.29 10.25
N GLY A 503 -32.09 7.18 10.99
CA GLY A 503 -31.86 7.19 12.43
C GLY A 503 -31.34 5.86 12.94
N ILE A 504 -30.60 5.90 14.03
CA ILE A 504 -30.12 4.69 14.71
C ILE A 504 -30.10 4.86 16.24
N THR A 505 -30.47 3.79 16.94
CA THR A 505 -30.39 3.68 18.39
C THR A 505 -29.32 2.65 18.76
N ILE A 506 -28.31 3.08 19.50
CA ILE A 506 -27.22 2.25 20.01
C ILE A 506 -27.53 1.88 21.47
N PRO A 507 -27.82 0.61 21.78
CA PRO A 507 -28.32 0.19 23.10
C PRO A 507 -27.21 0.18 24.17
N ASN A 508 -27.62 0.09 25.44
CA ASN A 508 -26.73 0.08 26.60
C ASN A 508 -25.75 -1.10 26.66
N SER A 509 -25.93 -2.10 25.81
CA SER A 509 -25.00 -3.22 25.71
C SER A 509 -23.72 -2.87 24.95
N VAL A 510 -23.77 -1.87 24.06
CA VAL A 510 -22.64 -1.49 23.21
C VAL A 510 -21.64 -0.66 24.02
N THR A 511 -20.37 -1.04 23.91
CA THR A 511 -19.25 -0.35 24.55
C THR A 511 -18.32 0.32 23.53
N VAL A 512 -18.28 -0.17 22.29
CA VAL A 512 -17.38 0.33 21.24
C VAL A 512 -18.11 0.54 19.92
N ILE A 513 -17.90 1.72 19.32
CA ILE A 513 -18.26 2.05 17.93
C ILE A 513 -16.95 2.22 17.15
N GLY A 514 -16.75 1.40 16.11
CA GLY A 514 -15.51 1.38 15.33
C GLY A 514 -15.27 2.62 14.47
N ARG A 515 -14.04 2.72 13.92
CA ARG A 515 -13.67 3.76 12.95
C ARG A 515 -14.59 3.70 11.73
N TYR A 516 -14.97 4.86 11.20
CA TYR A 516 -15.83 4.97 10.01
C TYR A 516 -17.19 4.25 10.13
N ALA A 517 -17.61 3.79 11.33
CA ALA A 517 -18.77 2.91 11.49
C ALA A 517 -20.04 3.44 10.80
N PHE A 518 -20.25 4.76 10.77
CA PHE A 518 -21.35 5.44 10.07
C PHE A 518 -20.84 6.47 9.05
N TYR A 519 -19.61 6.34 8.56
CA TYR A 519 -19.04 7.28 7.60
C TYR A 519 -19.91 7.41 6.36
N THR A 520 -20.17 8.64 5.91
CA THR A 520 -21.01 8.90 4.73
C THR A 520 -22.44 8.34 4.84
N CYS A 521 -22.97 8.15 6.06
CA CYS A 521 -24.41 7.95 6.29
C CYS A 521 -25.16 9.27 6.08
N THR A 522 -25.27 9.71 4.82
CA THR A 522 -25.75 11.06 4.46
C THR A 522 -27.20 11.33 4.83
N GLY A 523 -28.02 10.29 5.01
CA GLY A 523 -29.41 10.38 5.43
C GLY A 523 -29.61 10.47 6.95
N LEU A 524 -28.58 10.21 7.74
CA LEU A 524 -28.69 10.11 9.20
C LEU A 524 -28.96 11.48 9.81
N THR A 525 -30.17 11.69 10.35
CA THR A 525 -30.58 12.98 10.95
C THR A 525 -30.39 12.99 12.46
N SER A 526 -30.53 11.84 13.11
CA SER A 526 -30.41 11.70 14.57
C SER A 526 -29.77 10.37 14.98
N VAL A 527 -28.95 10.42 16.02
CA VAL A 527 -28.29 9.25 16.61
C VAL A 527 -28.53 9.25 18.11
N THR A 528 -29.04 8.15 18.65
CA THR A 528 -29.17 7.96 20.11
C THR A 528 -28.16 6.94 20.57
N ILE A 529 -27.27 7.34 21.50
CA ILE A 529 -26.23 6.47 22.06
C ILE A 529 -26.35 6.45 23.57
N SER A 530 -26.24 5.25 24.14
CA SER A 530 -26.14 5.02 25.59
C SER A 530 -24.83 5.52 26.17
N ASP A 531 -24.87 5.96 27.44
CA ASP A 531 -23.69 6.32 28.24
C ASP A 531 -22.71 5.15 28.45
N SER A 532 -23.07 3.90 28.12
CA SER A 532 -22.19 2.72 28.18
C SER A 532 -21.06 2.71 27.14
N VAL A 533 -21.16 3.52 26.09
CA VAL A 533 -20.13 3.59 25.04
C VAL A 533 -18.89 4.28 25.59
N THR A 534 -17.76 3.57 25.60
CA THR A 534 -16.46 4.05 26.11
C THR A 534 -15.54 4.52 24.98
N LEU A 535 -15.77 4.06 23.75
CA LEU A 535 -14.96 4.41 22.58
C LEU A 535 -15.83 4.64 21.35
N ILE A 536 -15.59 5.77 20.67
CA ILE A 536 -16.10 6.07 19.34
C ILE A 536 -14.88 6.34 18.45
N GLY A 537 -14.64 5.46 17.48
CA GLY A 537 -13.47 5.53 16.62
C GLY A 537 -13.48 6.73 15.67
N ASP A 538 -12.32 6.99 15.07
CA ASP A 538 -12.10 8.15 14.19
C ASP A 538 -13.09 8.15 13.02
N CYS A 539 -13.44 9.34 12.55
CA CYS A 539 -14.35 9.52 11.41
C CYS A 539 -15.70 8.76 11.54
N ALA A 540 -16.09 8.24 12.71
CA ALA A 540 -17.23 7.32 12.81
C ALA A 540 -18.53 7.95 12.31
N PHE A 541 -18.70 9.27 12.45
CA PHE A 541 -19.83 10.02 11.91
C PHE A 541 -19.42 11.06 10.86
N ALA A 542 -18.19 11.00 10.34
CA ALA A 542 -17.75 11.96 9.33
C ALA A 542 -18.61 11.84 8.06
N ARG A 543 -18.90 13.00 7.45
CA ARG A 543 -19.78 13.15 6.29
C ARG A 543 -21.20 12.62 6.49
N CYS A 544 -21.69 12.51 7.73
CA CYS A 544 -23.12 12.41 8.01
C CYS A 544 -23.77 13.79 7.77
N THR A 545 -23.92 14.16 6.50
CA THR A 545 -24.28 15.53 6.10
C THR A 545 -25.62 16.01 6.62
N SER A 546 -26.53 15.10 6.97
CA SER A 546 -27.86 15.42 7.51
C SER A 546 -27.95 15.42 9.03
N LEU A 547 -26.89 15.06 9.77
CA LEU A 547 -26.92 14.95 11.22
C LEU A 547 -27.11 16.34 11.84
N GLU A 548 -28.16 16.53 12.66
CA GLU A 548 -28.55 17.85 13.15
C GLU A 548 -28.01 18.19 14.54
N SER A 549 -27.91 17.19 15.41
CA SER A 549 -27.37 17.32 16.77
C SER A 549 -26.75 16.00 17.23
N PHE A 550 -25.83 16.07 18.20
CA PHE A 550 -25.24 14.89 18.81
C PHE A 550 -24.89 15.13 20.28
N LYS A 551 -25.14 14.13 21.13
CA LYS A 551 -24.75 14.13 22.55
C LYS A 551 -23.62 13.14 22.76
N ILE A 552 -22.48 13.62 23.25
CA ILE A 552 -21.35 12.74 23.60
C ILE A 552 -21.74 11.89 24.82
N PRO A 553 -21.60 10.54 24.76
CA PRO A 553 -21.91 9.66 25.89
C PRO A 553 -20.98 9.91 27.08
N LYS A 554 -21.50 9.84 28.31
CA LYS A 554 -20.72 10.21 29.53
C LYS A 554 -19.42 9.44 29.75
N SER A 555 -19.30 8.22 29.21
CA SER A 555 -18.09 7.40 29.33
C SER A 555 -17.03 7.68 28.26
N VAL A 556 -17.30 8.57 27.30
CA VAL A 556 -16.35 8.95 26.25
C VAL A 556 -15.44 10.08 26.76
N GLY A 557 -14.16 9.75 26.97
CA GLY A 557 -13.16 10.72 27.43
C GLY A 557 -12.43 11.48 26.30
N VAL A 558 -12.51 11.00 25.06
CA VAL A 558 -11.80 11.57 23.92
C VAL A 558 -12.75 11.73 22.74
N ILE A 559 -12.74 12.90 22.12
CA ILE A 559 -13.39 13.13 20.82
C ILE A 559 -12.33 12.89 19.74
N ASN A 560 -12.42 11.73 19.09
CA ASN A 560 -11.42 11.22 18.14
C ASN A 560 -11.30 12.02 16.84
N GLU A 561 -10.20 11.77 16.12
CA GLU A 561 -9.85 12.41 14.85
C GLU A 561 -11.02 12.43 13.85
N GLU A 562 -11.31 13.62 13.33
CA GLU A 562 -12.31 13.87 12.30
C GLU A 562 -13.72 13.32 12.61
N LEU A 563 -14.06 13.02 13.88
CA LEU A 563 -15.28 12.29 14.25
C LEU A 563 -16.57 12.79 13.59
N PHE A 564 -16.75 14.11 13.47
CA PHE A 564 -17.90 14.75 12.84
C PHE A 564 -17.53 15.57 11.60
N LYS A 565 -16.35 15.35 11.01
CA LYS A 565 -15.88 16.17 9.88
C LYS A 565 -16.87 16.12 8.72
N GLY A 566 -17.34 17.28 8.27
CA GLY A 566 -18.29 17.42 7.17
C GLY A 566 -19.74 17.11 7.54
N CYS A 567 -20.11 17.08 8.83
CA CYS A 567 -21.50 17.05 9.27
C CYS A 567 -22.16 18.42 9.02
N GLN A 568 -22.54 18.69 7.77
CA GLN A 568 -22.94 20.02 7.29
C GLN A 568 -24.19 20.59 7.96
N LYS A 569 -25.14 19.76 8.40
CA LYS A 569 -26.34 20.18 9.14
C LYS A 569 -26.19 20.20 10.66
N LEU A 570 -25.04 19.83 11.20
CA LEU A 570 -24.84 19.75 12.64
C LEU A 570 -24.87 21.15 13.25
N THR A 571 -25.89 21.43 14.06
CA THR A 571 -26.12 22.74 14.68
C THR A 571 -25.60 22.84 16.11
N SER A 572 -25.57 21.71 16.82
CA SER A 572 -25.16 21.64 18.23
C SER A 572 -24.53 20.31 18.59
N ILE A 573 -23.59 20.37 19.53
CA ILE A 573 -22.96 19.21 20.17
C ILE A 573 -23.08 19.40 21.69
N THR A 574 -23.58 18.38 22.39
CA THR A 574 -23.60 18.37 23.86
C THR A 574 -22.40 17.60 24.38
N MET A 575 -21.49 18.31 25.08
CA MET A 575 -20.30 17.77 25.73
C MET A 575 -20.49 17.67 27.24
N HIS A 576 -19.64 16.91 27.94
CA HIS A 576 -19.63 16.76 29.39
C HIS A 576 -18.21 16.90 29.96
N GLU A 577 -18.09 17.15 31.27
CA GLU A 577 -16.79 17.33 31.96
C GLU A 577 -15.92 16.07 32.05
N GLY A 578 -16.32 14.95 31.45
CA GLY A 578 -15.47 13.75 31.36
C GLY A 578 -14.51 13.76 30.17
N ILE A 579 -14.67 14.70 29.23
CA ILE A 579 -13.87 14.77 28.01
C ILE A 579 -12.55 15.48 28.29
N THR A 580 -11.42 14.79 28.13
CA THR A 580 -10.09 15.34 28.42
C THR A 580 -9.35 15.83 27.18
N LYS A 581 -9.75 15.35 25.99
CA LYS A 581 -9.06 15.60 24.71
C LYS A 581 -10.02 15.68 23.53
N ILE A 582 -9.74 16.61 22.61
CA ILE A 582 -10.39 16.73 21.29
C ILE A 582 -9.30 16.65 20.21
N GLU A 583 -9.40 15.67 19.31
CA GLU A 583 -8.36 15.40 18.32
C GLU A 583 -8.56 16.18 17.02
N GLU A 584 -7.59 16.03 16.10
CA GLU A 584 -7.49 16.79 14.86
C GLU A 584 -8.79 16.74 14.04
N GLY A 585 -9.24 17.89 13.57
CA GLY A 585 -10.36 18.00 12.63
C GLY A 585 -11.72 17.49 13.14
N ALA A 586 -11.88 17.22 14.45
CA ALA A 586 -13.07 16.56 15.02
C ALA A 586 -14.41 17.17 14.58
N PHE A 587 -14.47 18.49 14.38
CA PHE A 587 -15.65 19.22 13.90
C PHE A 587 -15.40 19.98 12.59
N GLY A 588 -14.36 19.63 11.84
CA GLY A 588 -14.02 20.35 10.60
C GLY A 588 -15.17 20.33 9.59
N ASN A 589 -15.46 21.44 8.94
CA ASN A 589 -16.55 21.61 7.97
C ASN A 589 -17.96 21.31 8.52
N CYS A 590 -18.18 21.44 9.84
CA CYS A 590 -19.52 21.48 10.44
C CYS A 590 -20.18 22.84 10.17
N GLN A 591 -20.57 23.07 8.91
CA GLN A 591 -20.96 24.38 8.40
C GLN A 591 -22.22 24.99 9.04
N SER A 592 -23.03 24.20 9.76
CA SER A 592 -24.21 24.69 10.48
C SER A 592 -24.00 24.91 11.97
N LEU A 593 -22.83 24.56 12.52
CA LEU A 593 -22.54 24.69 13.95
C LEU A 593 -22.48 26.17 14.33
N THR A 594 -23.28 26.62 15.30
CA THR A 594 -23.40 28.06 15.62
C THR A 594 -22.64 28.48 16.86
N ASN A 595 -22.68 27.70 17.94
CA ASN A 595 -22.00 28.01 19.19
C ASN A 595 -21.47 26.71 19.79
N ILE A 596 -20.33 26.78 20.46
CA ILE A 596 -19.78 25.62 21.17
C ILE A 596 -19.11 26.03 22.48
N VAL A 597 -19.30 25.19 23.49
CA VAL A 597 -18.66 25.32 24.79
C VAL A 597 -17.76 24.12 24.99
N ILE A 598 -16.46 24.36 25.14
CA ILE A 598 -15.46 23.33 25.40
C ILE A 598 -15.39 23.14 26.93
N PRO A 599 -15.65 21.93 27.47
CA PRO A 599 -15.59 21.65 28.91
C PRO A 599 -14.21 21.97 29.51
N ASN A 600 -14.17 22.40 30.76
CA ASN A 600 -12.91 22.77 31.42
C ASN A 600 -11.97 21.58 31.62
N SER A 601 -12.49 20.36 31.66
CA SER A 601 -11.68 19.15 31.67
C SER A 601 -10.87 18.91 30.39
N VAL A 602 -11.18 19.58 29.27
CA VAL A 602 -10.38 19.47 28.04
C VAL A 602 -9.05 20.19 28.24
N THR A 603 -7.96 19.44 28.11
CA THR A 603 -6.58 19.93 28.28
C THR A 603 -5.80 19.98 26.96
N GLU A 604 -6.20 19.17 25.98
CA GLU A 604 -5.56 19.06 24.67
C GLU A 604 -6.61 19.18 23.55
N MET A 605 -6.34 20.06 22.57
CA MET A 605 -7.10 20.19 21.33
C MET A 605 -6.15 20.10 20.14
N GLY A 606 -6.48 19.28 19.13
CA GLY A 606 -5.65 19.10 17.94
C GLY A 606 -5.71 20.24 16.91
N GLU A 607 -5.04 20.06 15.77
CA GLU A 607 -5.11 20.98 14.62
C GLU A 607 -6.51 20.96 13.99
N GLN A 608 -6.90 22.04 13.30
CA GLN A 608 -8.10 22.10 12.44
C GLN A 608 -9.46 21.72 13.08
N VAL A 609 -9.57 21.65 14.41
CA VAL A 609 -10.76 21.13 15.12
C VAL A 609 -12.08 21.73 14.64
N PHE A 610 -12.13 23.04 14.37
CA PHE A 610 -13.31 23.75 13.87
C PHE A 610 -13.11 24.35 12.46
N SER A 611 -12.08 23.93 11.73
CA SER A 611 -11.77 24.49 10.41
C SER A 611 -12.97 24.36 9.46
N GLY A 612 -13.41 25.45 8.83
CA GLY A 612 -14.56 25.49 7.90
C GLY A 612 -15.94 25.54 8.56
N CYS A 613 -16.03 25.74 9.89
CA CYS A 613 -17.31 25.94 10.60
C CYS A 613 -17.91 27.32 10.32
N SER A 614 -18.40 27.52 9.09
CA SER A 614 -18.75 28.84 8.55
C SER A 614 -19.85 29.61 9.32
N LYS A 615 -20.76 28.95 10.02
CA LYS A 615 -21.81 29.58 10.85
C LYS A 615 -21.45 29.72 12.34
N LEU A 616 -20.25 29.30 12.76
CA LEU A 616 -19.82 29.37 14.15
C LEU A 616 -19.65 30.82 14.55
N LYS A 617 -20.49 31.32 15.47
CA LYS A 617 -20.54 32.73 15.91
C LYS A 617 -19.65 33.02 17.11
N SER A 618 -19.58 32.08 18.05
CA SER A 618 -18.78 32.18 19.29
C SER A 618 -18.36 30.81 19.79
N VAL A 619 -17.22 30.77 20.47
CA VAL A 619 -16.62 29.58 21.07
C VAL A 619 -16.19 29.92 22.50
N THR A 620 -16.64 29.15 23.48
CA THR A 620 -16.12 29.21 24.85
C THR A 620 -15.03 28.16 24.99
N LEU A 621 -13.77 28.61 25.09
CA LEU A 621 -12.62 27.74 25.30
C LEU A 621 -12.54 27.27 26.76
N SER A 622 -11.99 26.07 26.97
CA SER A 622 -11.64 25.55 28.30
C SER A 622 -10.65 26.50 28.99
N SER A 623 -10.84 26.76 30.28
CA SER A 623 -9.89 27.53 31.09
C SER A 623 -8.53 26.86 31.24
N ASN A 624 -8.39 25.60 30.80
CA ASN A 624 -7.14 24.83 30.82
C ASN A 624 -6.44 24.77 29.47
N THR A 625 -7.03 25.34 28.41
CA THR A 625 -6.47 25.34 27.05
C THR A 625 -5.06 25.94 27.04
N LYS A 626 -4.04 25.16 26.67
CA LYS A 626 -2.64 25.63 26.66
C LYS A 626 -2.23 26.26 25.33
N LYS A 627 -2.84 25.84 24.23
CA LYS A 627 -2.53 26.32 22.88
C LYS A 627 -3.80 26.38 22.07
N ILE A 628 -3.87 27.35 21.17
CA ILE A 628 -4.78 27.29 20.02
C ILE A 628 -3.92 26.78 18.88
N GLU A 629 -4.14 25.55 18.45
CA GLU A 629 -3.30 24.89 17.46
C GLU A 629 -3.44 25.49 16.04
N LYS A 630 -2.65 24.96 15.10
CA LYS A 630 -2.69 25.36 13.70
C LYS A 630 -4.09 25.17 13.11
N GLU A 631 -4.56 26.19 12.39
CA GLU A 631 -5.80 26.18 11.61
C GLU A 631 -7.08 25.83 12.41
N THR A 632 -7.05 25.89 13.76
CA THR A 632 -8.16 25.47 14.63
C THR A 632 -9.51 26.09 14.24
N PHE A 633 -9.54 27.38 13.89
CA PHE A 633 -10.73 28.12 13.45
C PHE A 633 -10.57 28.67 12.02
N MET A 634 -9.70 28.08 11.20
CA MET A 634 -9.56 28.51 9.80
C MET A 634 -10.93 28.47 9.09
N ASP A 635 -11.25 29.47 8.27
CA ASP A 635 -12.51 29.59 7.53
C ASP A 635 -13.80 29.60 8.38
N CYS A 636 -13.69 29.89 9.68
CA CYS A 636 -14.85 30.20 10.55
C CYS A 636 -15.38 31.62 10.26
N VAL A 637 -15.90 31.84 9.05
CA VAL A 637 -16.30 33.18 8.56
C VAL A 637 -17.35 33.88 9.42
N GLY A 638 -18.16 33.13 10.18
CA GLY A 638 -19.17 33.63 11.11
C GLY A 638 -18.63 34.02 12.49
N LEU A 639 -17.39 33.65 12.84
CA LEU A 639 -16.85 33.81 14.19
C LEU A 639 -16.66 35.30 14.47
N SER A 640 -17.44 35.84 15.39
CA SER A 640 -17.56 37.28 15.62
C SER A 640 -16.82 37.76 16.86
N ASN A 641 -16.69 36.87 17.85
CA ASN A 641 -15.97 37.09 19.10
C ASN A 641 -15.32 35.78 19.55
N ILE A 642 -14.21 35.91 20.26
CA ILE A 642 -13.59 34.82 21.00
C ILE A 642 -12.87 35.38 22.23
N THR A 643 -13.00 34.69 23.36
CA THR A 643 -12.23 34.97 24.57
C THR A 643 -11.10 33.95 24.66
N ILE A 644 -9.85 34.43 24.63
CA ILE A 644 -8.66 33.60 24.78
C ILE A 644 -8.30 33.55 26.28
N PRO A 645 -8.36 32.38 26.95
CA PRO A 645 -8.08 32.31 28.38
C PRO A 645 -6.59 32.51 28.70
N ASN A 646 -6.30 33.03 29.91
CA ASN A 646 -4.93 33.23 30.43
C ASN A 646 -4.10 31.93 30.57
N SER A 647 -4.67 30.77 30.26
CA SER A 647 -3.95 29.50 30.18
C SER A 647 -3.20 29.33 28.84
N VAL A 648 -3.61 30.04 27.78
CA VAL A 648 -3.07 29.88 26.43
C VAL A 648 -1.68 30.52 26.33
N LYS A 649 -0.69 29.75 25.85
CA LYS A 649 0.69 30.17 25.65
C LYS A 649 1.00 30.54 24.21
N SER A 650 0.35 29.89 23.25
CA SER A 650 0.57 30.16 21.83
C SER A 650 -0.71 30.08 21.01
N ILE A 651 -0.75 30.87 19.94
CA ILE A 651 -1.75 30.84 18.88
C ILE A 651 -1.07 30.37 17.60
N GLY A 652 -1.52 29.27 17.02
CA GLY A 652 -0.87 28.61 15.90
C GLY A 652 -1.01 29.32 14.57
N ARG A 653 -0.21 28.86 13.59
CA ARG A 653 -0.26 29.34 12.19
C ARG A 653 -1.68 29.21 11.65
N LYS A 654 -2.19 30.27 11.01
CA LYS A 654 -3.54 30.34 10.43
C LYS A 654 -4.70 30.00 11.38
N ALA A 655 -4.50 30.06 12.71
CA ALA A 655 -5.50 29.64 13.70
C ALA A 655 -6.89 30.28 13.50
N PHE A 656 -6.95 31.55 13.06
CA PHE A 656 -8.17 32.29 12.75
C PHE A 656 -8.17 32.81 11.30
N TYR A 657 -7.47 32.12 10.39
CA TYR A 657 -7.40 32.53 8.99
C TYR A 657 -8.81 32.64 8.40
N ASN A 658 -9.12 33.75 7.73
CA ASN A 658 -10.41 34.01 7.08
C ASN A 658 -11.62 34.01 8.03
N CYS A 659 -11.43 34.33 9.33
CA CYS A 659 -12.53 34.62 10.28
C CYS A 659 -13.15 36.00 10.01
N ARG A 660 -13.87 36.13 8.89
CA ARG A 660 -14.35 37.41 8.33
C ARG A 660 -15.24 38.24 9.25
N SER A 661 -15.91 37.62 10.22
CA SER A 661 -16.81 38.32 11.15
C SER A 661 -16.13 38.81 12.43
N LEU A 662 -14.89 38.40 12.68
CA LEU A 662 -14.18 38.68 13.93
C LEU A 662 -13.88 40.17 14.03
N ARG A 663 -14.38 40.84 15.08
CA ARG A 663 -14.29 42.30 15.21
C ARG A 663 -13.12 42.78 16.07
N ARG A 664 -12.86 42.08 17.16
CA ARG A 664 -11.81 42.42 18.12
C ARG A 664 -11.34 41.15 18.80
N VAL A 665 -10.05 41.06 19.12
CA VAL A 665 -9.45 39.95 19.86
C VAL A 665 -8.58 40.51 20.97
N ALA A 666 -8.66 39.92 22.16
CA ALA A 666 -7.78 40.23 23.28
C ALA A 666 -6.71 39.15 23.43
N ILE A 667 -5.45 39.56 23.48
CA ILE A 667 -4.28 38.72 23.71
C ILE A 667 -3.94 38.78 25.21
N PRO A 668 -4.11 37.67 25.96
CA PRO A 668 -3.86 37.65 27.40
C PRO A 668 -2.36 37.71 27.75
N ASP A 669 -2.04 37.97 29.03
CA ASP A 669 -0.66 38.05 29.53
C ASP A 669 0.18 36.80 29.22
N SER A 670 -0.48 35.66 29.11
CA SER A 670 0.15 34.35 28.96
C SER A 670 0.64 34.02 27.56
N VAL A 671 0.13 34.71 26.53
CA VAL A 671 0.46 34.41 25.12
C VAL A 671 1.81 35.01 24.76
N THR A 672 2.76 34.14 24.44
CA THR A 672 4.14 34.51 24.07
C THR A 672 4.45 34.30 22.60
N GLU A 673 3.57 33.60 21.86
CA GLU A 673 3.77 33.24 20.47
C GLU A 673 2.45 33.33 19.66
N ILE A 674 2.50 34.02 18.53
CA ILE A 674 1.42 34.12 17.54
C ILE A 674 2.02 33.73 16.19
N GLY A 675 1.53 32.62 15.64
CA GLY A 675 2.00 32.03 14.41
C GLY A 675 1.62 32.84 13.17
N GLU A 676 2.34 32.58 12.08
CA GLU A 676 2.13 33.26 10.79
C GLU A 676 0.67 33.20 10.34
N TYR A 677 0.19 34.32 9.80
CA TYR A 677 -1.16 34.45 9.25
C TYR A 677 -2.29 34.09 10.22
N ALA A 678 -2.05 34.07 11.54
CA ALA A 678 -3.05 33.67 12.55
C ALA A 678 -4.38 34.40 12.37
N PHE A 679 -4.37 35.69 12.05
CA PHE A 679 -5.58 36.51 11.85
C PHE A 679 -5.70 37.06 10.41
N LYS A 680 -5.04 36.42 9.45
CA LYS A 680 -5.05 36.84 8.05
C LYS A 680 -6.46 36.69 7.46
N ALA A 681 -6.87 37.62 6.58
CA ALA A 681 -8.22 37.69 6.00
C ALA A 681 -9.39 37.85 7.01
N CYS A 682 -9.13 38.30 8.24
CA CYS A 682 -10.16 38.72 9.20
C CYS A 682 -10.71 40.12 8.85
N ILE A 683 -11.50 40.22 7.77
CA ILE A 683 -11.84 41.50 7.13
C ILE A 683 -12.59 42.53 7.99
N ARG A 684 -13.19 42.11 9.12
CA ARG A 684 -13.90 43.00 10.06
C ARG A 684 -13.13 43.27 11.35
N LEU A 685 -11.91 42.75 11.48
CA LEU A 685 -11.09 42.94 12.66
C LEU A 685 -10.68 44.40 12.74
N ALA A 686 -11.26 45.15 13.68
CA ALA A 686 -11.04 46.58 13.87
C ALA A 686 -9.93 46.87 14.88
N GLY A 687 -9.57 45.90 15.73
CA GLY A 687 -8.50 46.06 16.70
C GLY A 687 -8.08 44.75 17.36
N VAL A 688 -6.85 44.72 17.86
CA VAL A 688 -6.31 43.70 18.74
C VAL A 688 -5.90 44.35 20.05
N ASP A 689 -6.48 43.91 21.15
CA ASP A 689 -6.09 44.33 22.49
C ASP A 689 -5.02 43.40 23.02
N VAL A 690 -4.08 43.93 23.79
CA VAL A 690 -3.05 43.13 24.45
C VAL A 690 -3.05 43.52 25.92
N ALA A 691 -3.07 42.51 26.80
CA ALA A 691 -3.01 42.73 28.24
C ALA A 691 -1.71 43.45 28.64
N GLU A 692 -1.79 44.33 29.63
CA GLU A 692 -0.71 45.26 29.98
C GLU A 692 0.61 44.55 30.33
N ASN A 693 0.49 43.41 31.03
CA ASN A 693 1.62 42.60 31.50
C ASN A 693 2.06 41.53 30.50
N ASN A 694 1.53 41.51 29.27
CA ASN A 694 1.98 40.59 28.25
C ASN A 694 3.49 40.83 27.96
N PRO A 695 4.35 39.79 28.02
CA PRO A 695 5.80 39.94 27.89
C PRO A 695 6.27 40.05 26.44
N SER A 696 5.47 39.63 25.47
CA SER A 696 5.89 39.42 24.07
C SER A 696 5.27 40.42 23.10
N TYR A 697 4.12 40.97 23.44
CA TYR A 697 3.31 41.80 22.56
C TYR A 697 2.83 43.07 23.25
N CYS A 698 2.47 44.07 22.47
CA CYS A 698 1.70 45.21 22.93
C CYS A 698 0.76 45.70 21.82
N SER A 699 -0.25 46.49 22.20
CA SER A 699 -1.17 47.13 21.26
C SER A 699 -1.04 48.65 21.37
N ALA A 700 -1.10 49.32 20.22
CA ALA A 700 -1.27 50.77 20.15
C ALA A 700 -2.37 51.06 19.12
N ASP A 701 -3.41 51.78 19.54
CA ASP A 701 -4.60 52.08 18.74
C ASP A 701 -5.30 50.85 18.14
N GLY A 702 -5.14 49.67 18.74
CA GLY A 702 -5.68 48.41 18.23
C GLY A 702 -4.78 47.71 17.20
N VAL A 703 -3.62 48.27 16.88
CA VAL A 703 -2.59 47.63 16.04
C VAL A 703 -1.65 46.80 16.91
N LEU A 704 -1.35 45.58 16.48
CA LEU A 704 -0.53 44.63 17.23
C LEU A 704 0.95 44.78 16.89
N PHE A 705 1.78 44.92 17.92
CA PHE A 705 3.23 44.99 17.84
C PHE A 705 3.89 43.92 18.71
N ASP A 706 5.17 43.67 18.49
CA ASP A 706 6.03 43.06 19.51
C ASP A 706 6.13 43.98 20.74
N LYS A 707 6.55 43.44 21.90
CA LYS A 707 6.61 44.21 23.15
C LYS A 707 7.49 45.47 23.03
N SER A 708 8.53 45.42 22.20
CA SER A 708 9.46 46.54 22.02
C SER A 708 8.96 47.62 21.05
N LYS A 709 7.80 47.42 20.39
CA LYS A 709 7.27 48.26 19.30
C LYS A 709 8.22 48.43 18.11
N LYS A 710 9.17 47.51 17.92
CA LYS A 710 10.09 47.51 16.78
C LYS A 710 9.54 46.76 15.58
N LYS A 711 8.55 45.88 15.79
CA LYS A 711 7.90 45.07 14.76
C LYS A 711 6.39 45.23 14.82
N LEU A 712 5.80 45.75 13.75
CA LEU A 712 4.35 45.72 13.55
C LEU A 712 3.97 44.32 13.05
N ILE A 713 3.15 43.62 13.82
CA ILE A 713 2.80 42.21 13.57
C ILE A 713 1.52 42.12 12.76
N LEU A 714 0.50 42.90 13.14
CA LEU A 714 -0.80 42.87 12.48
C LEU A 714 -1.48 44.23 12.55
N PHE A 715 -1.82 44.75 11.38
CA PHE A 715 -2.75 45.85 11.20
C PHE A 715 -4.18 45.31 11.00
N PRO A 716 -5.17 45.76 11.80
CA PRO A 716 -6.54 45.28 11.69
C PRO A 716 -7.16 45.59 10.32
N CYS A 717 -7.72 44.57 9.63
CA CYS A 717 -8.27 44.76 8.28
C CYS A 717 -9.54 45.64 8.26
N GLY A 718 -10.39 45.51 9.28
CA GLY A 718 -11.65 46.27 9.47
C GLY A 718 -11.46 47.64 10.11
N TRP A 719 -10.25 48.20 10.00
CA TRP A 719 -9.95 49.57 10.39
C TRP A 719 -10.79 50.56 9.60
N ASN A 720 -11.45 51.50 10.29
CA ASN A 720 -12.38 52.47 9.70
C ASN A 720 -11.82 53.90 9.64
N ASP A 721 -10.59 54.14 10.11
CA ASP A 721 -9.96 55.46 10.08
C ASP A 721 -9.10 55.64 8.81
N GLY A 722 -9.23 56.81 8.18
CA GLY A 722 -8.76 57.02 6.81
C GLY A 722 -7.24 56.95 6.67
N SER A 723 -6.48 57.40 7.66
CA SER A 723 -5.02 57.40 7.60
C SER A 723 -4.43 56.67 8.80
N TYR A 724 -3.33 55.97 8.59
CA TYR A 724 -2.53 55.43 9.68
C TYR A 724 -1.08 55.87 9.56
N GLU A 725 -0.52 56.36 10.66
CA GLU A 725 0.88 56.70 10.79
C GLU A 725 1.57 55.63 11.62
N ILE A 726 2.49 54.89 11.00
CA ILE A 726 3.28 53.89 11.71
C ILE A 726 4.21 54.65 12.68
N PRO A 727 4.24 54.32 13.98
CA PRO A 727 5.06 55.05 14.95
C PRO A 727 6.56 55.08 14.62
N ASP A 728 7.19 56.22 14.87
CA ASP A 728 8.65 56.36 14.79
C ASP A 728 9.34 55.37 15.74
N GLY A 729 10.28 54.59 15.21
CA GLY A 729 10.98 53.53 15.94
C GLY A 729 10.57 52.11 15.54
N VAL A 730 9.45 51.94 14.81
CA VAL A 730 9.15 50.67 14.14
C VAL A 730 10.19 50.42 13.04
N THR A 731 10.83 49.26 13.08
CA THR A 731 11.90 48.86 12.15
C THR A 731 11.50 47.77 11.17
N GLU A 732 10.48 46.98 11.50
CA GLU A 732 10.03 45.81 10.74
C GLU A 732 8.50 45.75 10.66
N LEU A 733 7.97 45.41 9.49
CA LEU A 733 6.57 45.05 9.27
C LEU A 733 6.50 43.56 8.94
N ALA A 734 5.70 42.80 9.68
CA ALA A 734 5.53 41.37 9.42
C ALA A 734 4.88 41.11 8.06
N GLU A 735 5.14 39.93 7.48
CA GLU A 735 4.53 39.54 6.20
C GLU A 735 2.99 39.54 6.32
N SER A 736 2.30 40.12 5.33
CA SER A 736 0.84 40.35 5.37
C SER A 736 0.35 41.14 6.60
N ALA A 737 1.20 41.94 7.25
CA ALA A 737 0.78 42.78 8.37
C ALA A 737 -0.38 43.71 7.97
N PHE A 738 -0.41 44.20 6.73
CA PHE A 738 -1.50 45.00 6.20
C PHE A 738 -2.28 44.20 5.14
N GLU A 739 -3.52 43.85 5.46
CA GLU A 739 -4.50 43.30 4.49
C GLU A 739 -5.79 44.11 4.41
N THR A 740 -5.74 45.38 4.80
CA THR A 740 -6.89 46.27 4.91
C THR A 740 -7.41 46.76 3.56
N HIS A 741 -8.74 46.94 3.49
CA HIS A 741 -9.45 47.56 2.37
C HIS A 741 -10.01 48.96 2.73
N GLY A 742 -9.95 49.34 4.00
CA GLY A 742 -10.52 50.60 4.53
C GLY A 742 -9.52 51.73 4.70
N LEU A 743 -8.22 51.40 4.74
CA LEU A 743 -7.15 52.37 4.87
C LEU A 743 -7.05 53.23 3.59
N VAL A 744 -7.17 54.55 3.73
CA VAL A 744 -7.08 55.51 2.62
C VAL A 744 -5.64 55.93 2.38
N SER A 745 -4.89 56.21 3.45
CA SER A 745 -3.48 56.51 3.39
C SER A 745 -2.64 55.87 4.48
N LEU A 746 -1.38 55.58 4.17
CA LEU A 746 -0.41 54.99 5.08
C LEU A 746 0.88 55.81 5.06
N THR A 747 1.33 56.26 6.23
CA THR A 747 2.63 56.92 6.41
C THR A 747 3.61 55.92 6.99
N ILE A 748 4.68 55.64 6.24
CA ILE A 748 5.77 54.73 6.64
C ILE A 748 6.97 55.57 7.09
N PRO A 749 7.44 55.48 8.34
CA PRO A 749 8.59 56.24 8.81
C PRO A 749 9.90 55.65 8.27
N LYS A 750 10.94 56.48 8.21
CA LYS A 750 12.27 56.09 7.70
C LYS A 750 12.90 54.94 8.50
N SER A 751 12.47 54.73 9.74
CA SER A 751 12.98 53.65 10.60
C SER A 751 12.61 52.26 10.08
N VAL A 752 11.52 52.12 9.30
CA VAL A 752 11.11 50.83 8.72
C VAL A 752 12.07 50.45 7.60
N THR A 753 12.84 49.39 7.85
CA THR A 753 13.86 48.87 6.92
C THR A 753 13.55 47.47 6.41
N LYS A 754 12.54 46.79 6.97
CA LYS A 754 12.06 45.47 6.57
C LYS A 754 10.54 45.47 6.42
N MET A 755 10.01 45.19 5.23
CA MET A 755 8.55 45.19 4.96
C MET A 755 8.12 44.22 3.85
N GLU A 756 8.96 43.22 3.57
CA GLU A 756 8.74 42.23 2.52
C GLU A 756 7.41 41.51 2.74
N GLY A 757 6.58 41.49 1.70
CA GLY A 757 5.24 40.91 1.74
C GLY A 757 4.21 41.58 2.67
N ALA A 758 4.57 42.59 3.46
CA ALA A 758 3.69 43.25 4.44
C ALA A 758 2.52 44.00 3.80
N LEU A 759 2.72 44.52 2.58
CA LEU A 759 1.75 45.37 1.86
C LEU A 759 1.09 44.66 0.66
N ASN A 760 1.34 43.34 0.48
CA ASN A 760 1.01 42.56 -0.72
C ASN A 760 -0.46 42.61 -1.19
N THR A 761 -1.38 42.96 -0.29
CA THR A 761 -2.81 42.84 -0.50
C THR A 761 -3.56 44.17 -0.32
N ILE A 762 -2.87 45.27 0.00
CA ILE A 762 -3.52 46.55 0.31
C ILE A 762 -3.99 47.25 -0.97
N LYS A 763 -5.13 47.93 -0.89
CA LYS A 763 -5.64 48.84 -1.93
C LYS A 763 -5.93 50.19 -1.28
N ILE A 764 -4.93 51.08 -1.22
CA ILE A 764 -5.06 52.40 -0.57
C ILE A 764 -4.83 53.52 -1.59
N LYS A 765 -5.42 54.69 -1.37
CA LYS A 765 -5.39 55.81 -2.34
C LYS A 765 -4.03 56.50 -2.38
N GLU A 766 -3.38 56.65 -1.23
CA GLU A 766 -2.12 57.39 -1.10
C GLU A 766 -1.17 56.69 -0.11
N ILE A 767 0.01 56.27 -0.55
CA ILE A 767 1.07 55.83 0.37
C ILE A 767 2.11 56.94 0.43
N TYR A 768 2.34 57.50 1.62
CA TYR A 768 3.32 58.56 1.83
C TYR A 768 4.67 57.94 2.22
N ASN A 769 5.76 58.43 1.61
CA ASN A 769 7.13 57.90 1.73
C ASN A 769 7.35 56.50 1.10
N LEU A 770 6.84 56.27 -0.11
CA LEU A 770 7.03 55.05 -0.92
C LEU A 770 8.48 54.71 -1.32
N SER A 771 9.49 55.54 -0.99
CA SER A 771 10.89 55.31 -1.38
C SER A 771 11.46 53.97 -0.91
N ASN A 772 10.78 53.29 0.01
CA ASN A 772 11.23 52.06 0.66
C ASN A 772 10.36 50.81 0.33
N CYS A 773 9.33 50.91 -0.53
CA CYS A 773 8.38 49.81 -0.80
C CYS A 773 8.92 48.78 -1.83
N PRO A 774 8.64 47.46 -1.74
CA PRO A 774 9.33 46.41 -2.54
C PRO A 774 8.50 45.64 -3.60
N MET A 775 7.42 46.18 -4.16
CA MET A 775 6.30 45.35 -4.67
C MET A 775 5.74 45.71 -6.06
N LYS A 776 5.39 44.68 -6.87
CA LYS A 776 4.91 44.80 -8.27
C LYS A 776 3.77 45.78 -8.50
N LEU A 777 4.16 46.98 -8.89
CA LEU A 777 3.28 48.03 -9.36
C LEU A 777 2.50 47.70 -10.67
N SER A 778 2.94 46.72 -11.47
CA SER A 778 2.42 46.49 -12.85
C SER A 778 0.92 46.23 -12.93
N LYS A 779 0.32 45.55 -11.93
CA LYS A 779 -1.09 45.11 -11.96
C LYS A 779 -2.09 46.17 -11.47
N TYR A 780 -1.62 47.28 -10.92
CA TYR A 780 -2.47 48.34 -10.35
C TYR A 780 -2.47 49.66 -11.14
N ILE A 781 -1.61 49.75 -12.15
CA ILE A 781 -1.41 50.96 -12.95
C ILE A 781 -2.66 51.37 -13.75
N ASP A 782 -3.49 50.42 -14.20
CA ASP A 782 -4.61 50.74 -15.10
C ASP A 782 -5.90 51.19 -14.40
N VAL A 783 -6.03 51.08 -13.08
CA VAL A 783 -7.33 51.38 -12.41
C VAL A 783 -7.26 52.53 -11.40
N TYR A 784 -6.10 52.89 -10.84
CA TYR A 784 -6.07 53.86 -9.73
C TYR A 784 -4.91 54.88 -9.73
N THR A 785 -4.27 55.14 -10.87
CA THR A 785 -3.22 56.16 -10.95
C THR A 785 -3.76 57.50 -11.47
N SER A 786 -3.48 58.59 -10.74
CA SER A 786 -3.70 59.95 -11.25
C SER A 786 -2.83 60.20 -12.49
N LYS A 787 -3.19 61.21 -13.31
CA LYS A 787 -2.47 61.60 -14.55
C LYS A 787 -0.95 61.80 -14.34
N THR A 788 -0.53 62.07 -13.11
CA THR A 788 0.84 62.30 -12.61
C THR A 788 1.65 61.02 -12.30
N GLU A 789 1.01 59.85 -12.15
CA GLU A 789 1.74 58.58 -11.91
C GLU A 789 2.00 57.78 -13.20
N LYS A 790 1.19 57.96 -14.25
CA LYS A 790 1.48 57.39 -15.59
C LYS A 790 2.80 57.90 -16.18
N SER A 791 3.25 59.10 -15.83
CA SER A 791 4.53 59.66 -16.29
C SER A 791 5.76 59.03 -15.61
N LYS A 792 5.58 58.16 -14.61
CA LYS A 792 6.65 57.43 -13.91
C LYS A 792 6.90 56.03 -14.48
N LEU A 793 6.08 55.61 -15.44
CA LEU A 793 6.24 54.35 -16.14
C LEU A 793 7.10 54.58 -17.36
N GLU A 794 8.18 53.82 -17.41
CA GLU A 794 9.16 53.97 -18.46
C GLU A 794 9.47 52.60 -19.06
N THR A 795 9.53 52.55 -20.39
CA THR A 795 9.87 51.34 -21.12
C THR A 795 11.33 51.42 -21.57
N LEU A 796 12.07 50.34 -21.35
CA LEU A 796 13.36 50.12 -21.98
C LEU A 796 13.26 48.77 -22.69
N ASP A 797 13.21 48.81 -24.02
CA ASP A 797 12.91 47.66 -24.86
C ASP A 797 11.60 46.98 -24.40
N ASP A 798 11.66 45.68 -24.14
CA ASP A 798 10.54 44.86 -23.67
C ASP A 798 10.27 44.97 -22.15
N TYR A 799 11.10 45.70 -21.41
CA TYR A 799 11.00 45.84 -19.96
C TYR A 799 10.19 47.07 -19.58
N ILE A 800 9.25 46.89 -18.66
CA ILE A 800 8.48 47.98 -18.07
C ILE A 800 9.06 48.28 -16.70
N PHE A 801 9.61 49.48 -16.55
CA PHE A 801 10.12 50.00 -15.28
C PHE A 801 9.16 51.00 -14.67
N TYR A 802 9.18 51.07 -13.34
CA TYR A 802 8.55 52.11 -12.57
C TYR A 802 9.58 52.90 -11.79
N VAL A 803 9.61 54.20 -12.04
CA VAL A 803 10.58 55.13 -11.47
C VAL A 803 9.86 56.04 -10.50
N LEU A 804 9.83 55.65 -9.22
CA LEU A 804 9.18 56.46 -8.19
C LEU A 804 10.00 57.72 -7.88
N ASN A 805 11.34 57.59 -7.80
CA ASN A 805 12.36 58.63 -7.66
C ASN A 805 13.77 58.04 -7.95
N ASP A 806 14.83 58.87 -7.91
CA ASP A 806 16.24 58.50 -8.19
C ASP A 806 16.82 57.33 -7.36
N SER A 807 16.12 56.90 -6.30
CA SER A 807 16.53 55.84 -5.38
C SER A 807 15.65 54.59 -5.40
N THR A 808 14.47 54.62 -6.05
CA THR A 808 13.47 53.53 -5.98
C THR A 808 12.94 53.24 -7.39
N ILE A 809 13.56 52.23 -8.01
CA ILE A 809 13.28 51.79 -9.38
C ILE A 809 12.91 50.31 -9.33
N GLU A 810 11.80 49.93 -9.97
CA GLU A 810 11.33 48.54 -10.03
C GLU A 810 11.07 48.10 -11.47
N LEU A 811 11.49 46.88 -11.82
CA LEU A 811 11.10 46.22 -13.06
C LEU A 811 9.78 45.47 -12.81
N LEU A 812 8.75 45.97 -13.47
CA LEU A 812 7.36 45.59 -13.23
C LEU A 812 6.88 44.45 -14.11
N ASP A 813 7.34 44.40 -15.36
CA ASP A 813 6.87 43.43 -16.34
C ASP A 813 7.87 43.28 -17.47
N TYR A 814 7.82 42.12 -18.13
CA TYR A 814 8.57 41.82 -19.34
C TYR A 814 7.62 41.36 -20.43
N LYS A 815 7.50 42.16 -21.50
CA LYS A 815 6.58 41.90 -22.62
C LYS A 815 7.19 41.06 -23.73
N GLY A 816 8.50 40.86 -23.71
CA GLY A 816 9.21 40.09 -24.71
C GLY A 816 9.00 38.58 -24.57
N ASN A 817 9.59 37.85 -25.51
CA ASN A 817 9.49 36.40 -25.67
C ASN A 817 10.86 35.72 -25.81
N ALA A 818 11.95 36.38 -25.40
CA ALA A 818 13.29 35.83 -25.55
C ALA A 818 13.51 34.64 -24.59
N SER A 819 14.14 33.58 -25.12
CA SER A 819 14.46 32.37 -24.35
C SER A 819 15.67 32.53 -23.42
N SER A 820 16.50 33.56 -23.61
CA SER A 820 17.62 33.88 -22.73
C SER A 820 17.63 35.37 -22.43
N LEU A 821 17.63 35.73 -21.15
CA LEU A 821 17.56 37.09 -20.66
C LEU A 821 18.78 37.42 -19.82
N THR A 822 19.43 38.53 -20.15
CA THR A 822 20.35 39.22 -19.24
C THR A 822 19.68 40.52 -18.86
N LEU A 823 19.24 40.64 -17.61
CA LEU A 823 18.57 41.85 -17.16
C LEU A 823 19.56 43.03 -17.18
N PRO A 824 19.12 44.28 -17.41
CA PRO A 824 20.01 45.44 -17.39
C PRO A 824 20.79 45.50 -16.06
N ASN A 825 22.10 45.74 -16.06
CA ASN A 825 22.81 45.88 -14.78
C ASN A 825 22.36 47.14 -14.02
N ARG A 826 22.04 48.20 -14.74
CA ARG A 826 21.54 49.46 -14.18
C ARG A 826 20.43 49.99 -15.07
N TYR A 827 19.46 50.66 -14.48
CA TYR A 827 18.46 51.44 -15.20
C TYR A 827 18.72 52.92 -14.92
N LYS A 828 18.93 53.74 -15.96
CA LYS A 828 19.37 55.15 -15.85
C LYS A 828 20.57 55.36 -14.91
N GLY A 829 21.55 54.44 -14.94
CA GLY A 829 22.74 54.49 -14.07
C GLY A 829 22.50 54.07 -12.61
N LYS A 830 21.28 53.69 -12.24
CA LYS A 830 20.89 53.31 -10.87
C LYS A 830 20.61 51.81 -10.76
N LYS A 831 20.67 51.30 -9.53
CA LYS A 831 20.22 49.93 -9.18
C LYS A 831 18.68 49.89 -9.11
N TYR A 832 18.09 48.71 -9.24
CA TYR A 832 16.62 48.52 -9.23
C TYR A 832 16.22 47.17 -8.64
N LYS A 833 14.92 46.94 -8.42
CA LYS A 833 14.36 45.67 -7.90
C LYS A 833 13.52 44.97 -8.96
N LEU A 834 13.33 43.65 -8.87
CA LEU A 834 12.33 42.94 -9.66
C LEU A 834 11.05 42.82 -8.85
N ALA A 835 9.94 43.22 -9.44
CA ALA A 835 8.72 43.33 -8.70
C ALA A 835 7.90 42.01 -8.80
N ASN A 836 7.19 41.63 -7.73
CA ASN A 836 6.42 40.37 -7.61
C ASN A 836 5.74 39.90 -8.91
N TYR A 837 6.08 38.72 -9.46
CA TYR A 837 5.51 38.13 -10.67
C TYR A 837 6.06 38.68 -12.01
N ALA A 838 7.14 39.47 -12.05
CA ALA A 838 7.58 40.24 -13.24
C ALA A 838 7.74 39.42 -14.51
N PHE A 839 8.02 38.13 -14.37
CA PHE A 839 8.20 37.17 -15.45
C PHE A 839 7.29 35.94 -15.28
N TYR A 840 6.18 36.03 -14.54
CA TYR A 840 5.30 34.89 -14.28
C TYR A 840 4.82 34.20 -15.56
N GLY A 841 4.97 32.87 -15.62
CA GLY A 841 4.52 32.03 -16.72
C GLY A 841 5.22 32.30 -18.05
N LYS A 842 6.40 32.92 -18.05
CA LYS A 842 7.16 33.20 -19.28
C LYS A 842 7.97 31.98 -19.71
N ASP A 843 8.04 31.76 -21.03
CA ASP A 843 8.86 30.70 -21.65
C ASP A 843 10.35 31.06 -21.74
N VAL A 844 10.92 31.59 -20.64
CA VAL A 844 12.34 31.89 -20.55
C VAL A 844 13.12 30.66 -20.09
N GLU A 845 14.24 30.35 -20.75
CA GLU A 845 15.12 29.22 -20.42
C GLU A 845 16.32 29.63 -19.54
N ASN A 846 16.87 30.82 -19.75
CA ASN A 846 18.06 31.28 -19.02
C ASN A 846 17.89 32.72 -18.56
N VAL A 847 18.20 33.01 -17.30
CA VAL A 847 18.11 34.37 -16.75
C VAL A 847 19.40 34.72 -16.01
N THR A 848 20.03 35.83 -16.38
CA THR A 848 21.09 36.48 -15.61
C THR A 848 20.55 37.71 -14.90
N ILE A 849 20.55 37.67 -13.58
CA ILE A 849 20.14 38.73 -12.65
C ILE A 849 21.42 39.43 -12.16
N PRO A 850 21.74 40.63 -12.66
CA PRO A 850 23.00 41.29 -12.40
C PRO A 850 23.02 41.97 -11.02
N GLY A 851 24.21 42.34 -10.52
CA GLY A 851 24.40 42.89 -9.18
C GLY A 851 23.79 44.28 -8.91
N GLY A 852 23.28 44.94 -9.96
CA GLY A 852 22.45 46.12 -9.81
C GLY A 852 20.95 45.83 -9.64
N VAL A 853 20.52 44.57 -9.72
CA VAL A 853 19.24 44.11 -9.16
C VAL A 853 19.45 43.80 -7.69
N THR A 854 18.78 44.53 -6.80
CA THR A 854 18.99 44.36 -5.35
C THR A 854 18.02 43.38 -4.71
N GLU A 855 16.83 43.17 -5.28
CA GLU A 855 15.77 42.36 -4.68
C GLU A 855 14.95 41.68 -5.77
N ILE A 856 14.48 40.45 -5.50
CA ILE A 856 13.61 39.67 -6.38
C ILE A 856 12.30 39.41 -5.64
N GLY A 857 11.21 40.05 -6.07
CA GLY A 857 9.90 39.92 -5.42
C GLY A 857 9.24 38.54 -5.56
N LYS A 858 8.08 38.39 -4.92
CA LYS A 858 7.26 37.17 -4.90
C LYS A 858 6.91 36.65 -6.29
N GLY A 859 7.13 35.36 -6.54
CA GLY A 859 6.64 34.67 -7.72
C GLY A 859 7.18 35.21 -9.05
N VAL A 860 8.28 35.98 -9.03
CA VAL A 860 8.84 36.67 -10.20
C VAL A 860 8.97 35.75 -11.41
N PHE A 861 9.42 34.50 -11.24
CA PHE A 861 9.57 33.50 -12.29
C PHE A 861 8.67 32.27 -12.07
N ALA A 862 7.60 32.36 -11.28
CA ALA A 862 6.73 31.21 -11.06
C ALA A 862 6.04 30.78 -12.37
N GLU A 863 5.82 29.48 -12.55
CA GLU A 863 5.32 28.83 -13.78
C GLU A 863 6.21 28.97 -15.02
N CYS A 864 7.46 29.47 -14.90
CA CYS A 864 8.43 29.46 -15.99
C CYS A 864 9.00 28.04 -16.20
N LYS A 865 8.19 27.14 -16.76
CA LYS A 865 8.49 25.69 -16.88
C LYS A 865 9.74 25.40 -17.72
N ALA A 866 10.08 26.29 -18.64
CA ALA A 866 11.25 26.20 -19.50
C ALA A 866 12.56 26.66 -18.82
N LEU A 867 12.49 27.31 -17.65
CA LEU A 867 13.64 27.94 -16.98
C LEU A 867 14.63 26.88 -16.48
N LYS A 868 15.80 26.82 -17.11
CA LYS A 868 16.89 25.88 -16.83
C LYS A 868 17.96 26.48 -15.93
N ASN A 869 18.37 27.73 -16.21
CA ASN A 869 19.50 28.37 -15.55
C ASN A 869 19.15 29.76 -15.03
N VAL A 870 19.50 30.01 -13.77
CA VAL A 870 19.39 31.34 -13.14
C VAL A 870 20.74 31.71 -12.54
N VAL A 871 21.33 32.79 -13.04
CA VAL A 871 22.59 33.34 -12.54
C VAL A 871 22.29 34.61 -11.75
N MET A 872 22.41 34.55 -10.42
CA MET A 872 22.29 35.71 -9.54
C MET A 872 23.68 36.24 -9.19
N GLN A 873 23.97 37.49 -9.53
CA GLN A 873 25.25 38.13 -9.25
C GLN A 873 25.27 38.81 -7.88
N GLU A 874 26.49 39.14 -7.41
CA GLU A 874 26.67 39.85 -6.14
C GLU A 874 26.01 41.23 -6.16
N GLY A 875 25.10 41.45 -5.23
CA GLY A 875 24.28 42.65 -5.14
C GLY A 875 22.79 42.33 -4.92
N VAL A 876 22.34 41.12 -5.28
CA VAL A 876 21.00 40.60 -4.94
C VAL A 876 20.97 40.23 -3.46
N THR A 877 20.11 40.87 -2.68
CA THR A 877 20.01 40.69 -1.24
C THR A 877 18.81 39.87 -0.77
N GLU A 878 17.84 39.57 -1.65
CA GLU A 878 16.57 38.95 -1.25
C GLU A 878 15.91 38.18 -2.41
N ILE A 879 15.24 37.06 -2.08
CA ILE A 879 14.45 36.22 -2.98
C ILE A 879 13.06 35.92 -2.36
N GLY A 880 12.01 36.45 -2.98
CA GLY A 880 10.63 36.40 -2.44
C GLY A 880 9.86 35.10 -2.66
N LEU A 881 8.68 35.00 -2.04
CA LEU A 881 7.86 33.78 -1.91
C LEU A 881 7.57 33.17 -3.27
N PHE A 882 7.68 31.85 -3.38
CA PHE A 882 7.37 31.12 -4.63
C PHE A 882 8.11 31.63 -5.88
N THR A 883 9.24 32.34 -5.77
CA THR A 883 9.92 32.98 -6.93
C THR A 883 10.10 32.05 -8.12
N PHE A 884 10.46 30.79 -7.90
CA PHE A 884 10.65 29.77 -8.94
C PHE A 884 9.64 28.63 -8.86
N GLN A 885 8.47 28.82 -8.24
CA GLN A 885 7.48 27.76 -8.13
C GLN A 885 7.13 27.16 -9.51
N GLU A 886 7.02 25.83 -9.59
CA GLU A 886 6.71 25.10 -10.83
C GLU A 886 7.73 25.32 -11.98
N CYS A 887 8.97 25.77 -11.68
CA CYS A 887 10.08 25.79 -12.64
C CYS A 887 10.66 24.39 -12.82
N SER A 888 9.93 23.52 -13.51
CA SER A 888 10.26 22.09 -13.63
C SER A 888 11.61 21.79 -14.29
N ALA A 889 12.12 22.67 -15.16
CA ALA A 889 13.40 22.50 -15.84
C ALA A 889 14.62 23.01 -15.05
N LEU A 890 14.42 23.70 -13.92
CA LEU A 890 15.49 24.35 -13.16
C LEU A 890 16.36 23.29 -12.48
N SER A 891 17.61 23.14 -12.93
CA SER A 891 18.48 22.06 -12.45
C SER A 891 19.36 22.43 -11.27
N THR A 892 19.84 23.69 -11.23
CA THR A 892 20.75 24.18 -10.20
C THR A 892 20.52 25.65 -9.93
N VAL A 893 20.81 26.10 -8.70
CA VAL A 893 20.78 27.51 -8.33
C VAL A 893 21.94 27.85 -7.40
N THR A 894 22.50 29.05 -7.55
CA THR A 894 23.52 29.61 -6.67
C THR A 894 22.98 30.83 -5.97
N ILE A 895 22.92 30.77 -4.64
CA ILE A 895 22.57 31.88 -3.76
C ILE A 895 23.85 32.71 -3.53
N PRO A 896 23.95 33.97 -3.99
CA PRO A 896 25.16 34.79 -3.82
C PRO A 896 25.41 35.18 -2.36
N ASN A 897 26.61 35.68 -2.04
CA ASN A 897 26.99 36.08 -0.67
C ASN A 897 26.11 37.20 -0.12
N SER A 898 25.57 38.01 -1.02
CA SER A 898 24.73 39.17 -0.72
C SER A 898 23.32 38.83 -0.24
N VAL A 899 22.79 37.63 -0.50
CA VAL A 899 21.42 37.25 -0.12
C VAL A 899 21.28 37.10 1.39
N LYS A 900 20.33 37.83 1.96
CA LYS A 900 19.98 37.84 3.38
C LYS A 900 18.66 37.14 3.68
N ASN A 901 17.74 37.10 2.72
CA ASN A 901 16.46 36.43 2.90
C ASN A 901 16.04 35.60 1.67
N ILE A 902 15.48 34.41 1.92
CA ILE A 902 14.88 33.48 0.99
C ILE A 902 13.55 33.07 1.61
N GLU A 903 12.44 33.52 1.03
CA GLU A 903 11.10 33.24 1.56
C GLU A 903 10.66 31.78 1.30
N VAL A 904 9.61 31.34 2.02
CA VAL A 904 9.09 29.96 1.96
C VAL A 904 8.65 29.57 0.55
N GLY A 905 8.92 28.32 0.15
CA GLY A 905 8.41 27.76 -1.10
C GLY A 905 9.02 28.34 -2.38
N VAL A 906 10.13 29.10 -2.31
CA VAL A 906 10.83 29.66 -3.48
C VAL A 906 11.04 28.63 -4.60
N PHE A 907 11.29 27.36 -4.27
CA PHE A 907 11.49 26.26 -5.22
C PHE A 907 10.40 25.18 -5.14
N ASP A 908 9.18 25.53 -4.72
CA ASP A 908 8.09 24.57 -4.68
C ASP A 908 7.85 23.96 -6.08
N ARG A 909 7.65 22.64 -6.12
CA ARG A 909 7.48 21.86 -7.36
C ARG A 909 8.58 22.03 -8.42
N CYS A 910 9.79 22.48 -8.06
CA CYS A 910 10.98 22.42 -8.91
C CYS A 910 11.53 20.99 -9.01
N VAL A 911 10.83 20.12 -9.74
CA VAL A 911 11.14 18.69 -9.84
C VAL A 911 12.48 18.38 -10.51
N GLY A 912 13.09 19.34 -11.24
CA GLY A 912 14.41 19.21 -11.86
C GLY A 912 15.58 19.60 -10.96
N LEU A 913 15.34 20.19 -9.78
CA LEU A 913 16.40 20.81 -8.97
C LEU A 913 17.27 19.74 -8.28
N THR A 914 18.56 19.71 -8.62
CA THR A 914 19.54 18.73 -8.13
C THR A 914 20.51 19.29 -7.10
N ASN A 915 20.74 20.60 -7.12
CA ASN A 915 21.80 21.24 -6.32
C ASN A 915 21.48 22.72 -6.02
N ILE A 916 21.56 23.08 -4.74
CA ILE A 916 21.53 24.47 -4.27
C ILE A 916 22.89 24.80 -3.69
N THR A 917 23.58 25.80 -4.24
CA THR A 917 24.86 26.28 -3.73
C THR A 917 24.67 27.63 -3.07
N VAL A 918 25.47 27.93 -2.04
CA VAL A 918 25.44 29.22 -1.34
C VAL A 918 26.87 29.75 -1.32
N GLY A 919 27.04 31.04 -1.61
CA GLY A 919 28.33 31.72 -1.55
C GLY A 919 28.99 31.59 -0.17
N LYS A 920 30.32 31.40 -0.13
CA LYS A 920 31.06 31.11 1.12
C LYS A 920 30.92 32.22 2.18
N GLY A 921 30.77 33.47 1.74
CA GLY A 921 30.61 34.65 2.59
C GLY A 921 29.16 35.00 2.93
N ASN A 922 28.17 34.23 2.48
CA ASN A 922 26.77 34.48 2.84
C ASN A 922 26.57 34.38 4.37
N LEU A 923 25.92 35.36 4.99
CA LEU A 923 25.78 35.45 6.45
C LEU A 923 24.55 34.71 7.00
N GLU A 924 23.57 34.39 6.16
CA GLU A 924 22.24 33.92 6.60
C GLU A 924 21.95 32.47 6.20
N TYR A 925 22.56 32.01 5.12
CA TYR A 925 22.35 30.66 4.59
C TYR A 925 23.66 29.90 4.46
N SER A 926 23.54 28.58 4.44
CA SER A 926 24.62 27.71 4.03
C SER A 926 24.09 26.55 3.20
N SER A 927 24.94 26.03 2.32
CA SER A 927 24.65 24.78 1.61
C SER A 927 25.57 23.69 2.12
N VAL A 928 24.98 22.54 2.47
CA VAL A 928 25.73 21.34 2.85
C VAL A 928 25.39 20.24 1.86
N ASN A 929 26.37 19.88 1.02
CA ASN A 929 26.23 18.89 -0.05
C ASN A 929 25.06 19.19 -1.01
N GLY A 930 24.79 20.47 -1.29
CA GLY A 930 23.75 20.88 -2.22
C GLY A 930 22.35 21.07 -1.63
N VAL A 931 22.20 20.95 -0.31
CA VAL A 931 20.94 21.11 0.46
C VAL A 931 21.00 22.43 1.23
N LEU A 932 19.88 23.15 1.28
CA LEU A 932 19.80 24.49 1.87
C LEU A 932 19.51 24.44 3.37
N PHE A 933 20.29 25.19 4.13
CA PHE A 933 20.17 25.37 5.58
C PHE A 933 20.23 26.86 5.94
N ASP A 934 19.75 27.19 7.13
CA ASP A 934 20.16 28.40 7.82
C ASP A 934 21.71 28.42 8.01
N LYS A 935 22.27 29.59 8.30
CA LYS A 935 23.72 29.74 8.47
C LYS A 935 24.25 28.85 9.58
N LYS A 936 23.50 28.76 10.68
CA LYS A 936 23.84 27.99 11.88
C LYS A 936 23.68 26.48 11.68
N LYS A 937 22.99 26.04 10.62
CA LYS A 937 22.66 24.63 10.33
C LYS A 937 21.81 24.00 11.42
N THR A 938 20.95 24.79 12.05
CA THR A 938 19.97 24.32 13.03
C THR A 938 18.63 23.95 12.39
N MET A 939 18.36 24.46 11.18
CA MET A 939 17.12 24.20 10.43
C MET A 939 17.46 23.77 9.00
N LEU A 940 16.93 22.61 8.59
CA LEU A 940 16.95 22.20 7.19
C LEU A 940 15.76 22.83 6.47
N ILE A 941 16.05 23.72 5.51
CA ILE A 941 15.05 24.52 4.80
C ILE A 941 14.51 23.72 3.61
N LEU A 942 15.40 23.22 2.74
CA LEU A 942 14.96 22.56 1.50
C LEU A 942 15.94 21.50 1.01
N TYR A 943 15.41 20.31 0.70
CA TYR A 943 16.10 19.29 -0.08
C TYR A 943 15.74 19.41 -1.58
N PRO A 944 16.72 19.44 -2.50
CA PRO A 944 16.42 19.50 -3.93
C PRO A 944 15.77 18.20 -4.44
N LYS A 945 14.59 18.29 -5.04
CA LYS A 945 13.73 17.13 -5.36
C LYS A 945 14.35 16.12 -6.33
N ALA A 946 15.18 16.57 -7.29
CA ALA A 946 15.91 15.69 -8.22
C ALA A 946 17.28 15.24 -7.69
N LYS A 947 17.70 15.68 -6.50
CA LYS A 947 18.98 15.25 -5.92
C LYS A 947 18.94 13.74 -5.69
N LYS A 948 19.95 13.04 -6.21
CA LYS A 948 20.05 11.58 -6.16
C LYS A 948 20.95 11.12 -5.02
N GLY A 949 20.61 9.98 -4.43
CA GLY A 949 21.48 9.23 -3.55
C GLY A 949 21.18 9.39 -2.06
N ALA A 950 22.11 8.92 -1.23
CA ALA A 950 22.02 8.95 0.22
C ALA A 950 22.24 10.37 0.78
N TYR A 951 21.52 10.73 1.85
CA TYR A 951 21.73 11.97 2.57
C TYR A 951 21.76 11.75 4.09
N LYS A 952 22.76 12.34 4.74
CA LYS A 952 22.87 12.38 6.20
C LYS A 952 22.61 13.82 6.63
N ILE A 953 21.53 14.02 7.38
CA ILE A 953 21.24 15.32 7.97
C ILE A 953 22.34 15.62 9.00
N PRO A 954 22.99 16.80 8.94
CA PRO A 954 24.07 17.15 9.85
C PRO A 954 23.64 17.11 11.33
N ASN A 955 24.57 16.70 12.20
CA ASN A 955 24.38 16.82 13.64
C ASN A 955 24.30 18.31 14.02
N GLY A 956 23.30 18.70 14.82
CA GLY A 956 23.01 20.09 15.16
C GLY A 956 21.74 20.64 14.54
N VAL A 957 21.18 19.96 13.52
CA VAL A 957 19.85 20.25 12.99
C VAL A 957 18.80 19.83 14.02
N THR A 958 18.01 20.78 14.51
CA THR A 958 16.98 20.59 15.55
C THR A 958 15.55 20.64 15.01
N SER A 959 15.37 21.04 13.74
CA SER A 959 14.08 21.07 13.06
C SER A 959 14.23 20.84 11.55
N ILE A 960 13.21 20.26 10.92
CA ILE A 960 13.09 20.14 9.47
C ILE A 960 11.86 20.93 9.06
N GLU A 961 11.98 21.81 8.06
CA GLU A 961 10.83 22.53 7.54
C GLU A 961 9.77 21.53 7.00
N SER A 962 8.49 21.83 7.21
CA SER A 962 7.40 20.94 6.77
C SER A 962 7.50 20.67 5.27
N GLU A 963 7.37 19.39 4.90
CA GLU A 963 7.48 18.93 3.50
C GLU A 963 8.85 19.16 2.83
N ALA A 964 9.92 19.49 3.57
CA ALA A 964 11.24 19.80 3.01
C ALA A 964 11.82 18.70 2.10
N PHE A 965 11.42 17.43 2.30
CA PHE A 965 11.81 16.29 1.46
C PHE A 965 10.65 15.70 0.65
N LYS A 966 9.42 16.21 0.77
CA LYS A 966 8.24 15.61 0.14
C LYS A 966 8.43 15.44 -1.37
N GLN A 967 8.07 14.25 -1.88
CA GLN A 967 8.24 13.87 -3.28
C GLN A 967 9.69 13.91 -3.80
N SER A 968 10.69 13.78 -2.93
CA SER A 968 12.11 13.66 -3.35
C SER A 968 12.38 12.28 -3.94
N SER A 969 12.03 12.08 -5.20
CA SER A 969 12.12 10.79 -5.89
C SER A 969 13.56 10.29 -6.07
N GLY A 970 14.56 11.17 -5.99
CA GLY A 970 15.98 10.81 -6.09
C GLY A 970 16.64 10.37 -4.79
N LEU A 971 16.05 10.69 -3.63
CA LEU A 971 16.61 10.37 -2.32
C LEU A 971 16.56 8.87 -2.08
N THR A 972 17.71 8.20 -1.91
CA THR A 972 17.75 6.73 -1.74
C THR A 972 17.88 6.28 -0.30
N SER A 973 18.44 7.10 0.59
CA SER A 973 18.48 6.80 2.02
C SER A 973 18.66 8.07 2.84
N ILE A 974 18.11 8.10 4.05
CA ILE A 974 18.19 9.23 4.97
C ILE A 974 18.71 8.79 6.34
N THR A 975 19.59 9.58 6.95
CA THR A 975 19.97 9.47 8.37
C THR A 975 19.53 10.72 9.12
N ILE A 976 18.68 10.53 10.13
CA ILE A 976 18.06 11.57 10.97
C ILE A 976 18.85 11.67 12.29
N PRO A 977 19.30 12.87 12.71
CA PRO A 977 20.22 13.03 13.82
C PRO A 977 19.49 13.06 15.17
N SER A 978 20.23 12.80 16.25
CA SER A 978 19.69 12.81 17.62
C SER A 978 19.24 14.19 18.11
N SER A 979 19.70 15.26 17.44
CA SER A 979 19.31 16.64 17.73
C SER A 979 17.87 16.95 17.30
N LEU A 980 17.25 16.11 16.47
CA LEU A 980 15.85 16.25 16.07
C LEU A 980 14.96 15.45 17.04
N LYS A 981 14.02 16.12 17.73
CA LYS A 981 13.10 15.45 18.67
C LYS A 981 11.88 14.82 17.99
N ARG A 982 11.44 15.39 16.87
CA ARG A 982 10.24 14.97 16.15
C ARG A 982 10.53 14.95 14.65
N ILE A 983 10.06 13.92 13.97
CA ILE A 983 9.96 13.90 12.50
C ILE A 983 8.59 14.45 12.15
N GLU A 984 8.55 15.65 11.57
CA GLU A 984 7.34 16.43 11.32
C GLU A 984 6.39 15.75 10.32
N ALA A 985 5.11 16.12 10.39
CA ALA A 985 4.07 15.55 9.54
C ALA A 985 4.42 15.70 8.05
N GLY A 986 4.34 14.59 7.31
CA GLY A 986 4.62 14.54 5.87
C GLY A 986 6.06 14.86 5.45
N ALA A 987 7.03 14.98 6.38
CA ALA A 987 8.40 15.41 6.08
C ALA A 987 9.04 14.65 4.91
N PHE A 988 8.83 13.33 4.83
CA PHE A 988 9.34 12.45 3.77
C PHE A 988 8.22 11.79 2.96
N GLY A 989 7.02 12.38 2.93
CA GLY A 989 5.87 11.84 2.22
C GLY A 989 6.13 11.68 0.72
N ALA A 990 5.75 10.53 0.16
CA ALA A 990 5.86 10.16 -1.24
C ALA A 990 7.30 10.23 -1.80
N CYS A 991 8.32 10.02 -0.97
CA CYS A 991 9.71 9.82 -1.42
C CYS A 991 9.87 8.44 -2.07
N VAL A 992 9.38 8.29 -3.30
CA VAL A 992 9.25 6.99 -3.97
C VAL A 992 10.57 6.24 -4.18
N GLY A 993 11.72 6.93 -4.22
CA GLY A 993 13.05 6.31 -4.35
C GLY A 993 13.75 5.97 -3.03
N LEU A 994 13.14 6.31 -1.88
CA LEU A 994 13.75 6.13 -0.56
C LEU A 994 13.75 4.66 -0.17
N LYS A 995 14.94 4.07 -0.01
CA LYS A 995 15.16 2.64 0.28
C LYS A 995 15.48 2.35 1.73
N SER A 996 16.10 3.28 2.46
CA SER A 996 16.42 3.09 3.88
C SER A 996 16.37 4.37 4.71
N VAL A 997 15.95 4.23 5.97
CA VAL A 997 15.87 5.31 6.97
C VAL A 997 16.59 4.87 8.23
N THR A 998 17.52 5.70 8.72
CA THR A 998 18.15 5.51 10.03
C THR A 998 17.75 6.66 10.96
N ILE A 999 17.02 6.36 12.03
CA ILE A 999 16.59 7.35 13.03
C ILE A 999 17.52 7.21 14.25
N SER A 1000 18.18 8.29 14.66
CA SER A 1000 19.15 8.28 15.77
C SER A 1000 18.44 8.37 17.13
N GLU A 1001 19.05 7.77 18.16
CA GLU A 1001 18.60 7.86 19.56
C GLU A 1001 18.46 9.33 19.99
N GLY A 1002 17.31 9.68 20.57
CA GLY A 1002 16.93 11.05 20.91
C GLY A 1002 15.68 11.55 20.19
N VAL A 1003 15.33 10.96 19.05
CA VAL A 1003 14.06 11.19 18.34
C VAL A 1003 12.92 10.51 19.10
N GLU A 1004 11.87 11.24 19.43
CA GLU A 1004 10.77 10.78 20.29
C GLU A 1004 9.48 10.48 19.49
N VAL A 1005 9.22 11.24 18.42
CA VAL A 1005 7.96 11.14 17.66
C VAL A 1005 8.23 10.99 16.17
N ILE A 1006 7.58 10.00 15.56
CA ILE A 1006 7.41 9.88 14.11
C ILE A 1006 5.96 10.29 13.81
N ASP A 1007 5.75 11.46 13.21
CA ASP A 1007 4.41 12.07 13.15
C ASP A 1007 3.55 11.57 11.97
N TYR A 1008 2.34 12.11 11.85
CA TYR A 1008 1.37 11.78 10.81
C TYR A 1008 1.99 11.77 9.40
N LYS A 1009 1.82 10.66 8.68
CA LYS A 1009 2.30 10.47 7.29
C LYS A 1009 3.78 10.79 7.08
N ALA A 1010 4.62 10.74 8.11
CA ALA A 1010 6.04 11.11 8.03
C ALA A 1010 6.77 10.44 6.84
N PHE A 1011 6.49 9.15 6.57
CA PHE A 1011 7.04 8.36 5.46
C PHE A 1011 5.95 7.75 4.57
N TYR A 1012 4.74 8.32 4.56
CA TYR A 1012 3.61 7.84 3.76
C TYR A 1012 4.00 7.66 2.28
N GLY A 1013 3.69 6.51 1.69
CA GLY A 1013 3.90 6.27 0.25
C GLY A 1013 5.37 6.16 -0.18
N CYS A 1014 6.32 5.95 0.74
CA CYS A 1014 7.70 5.59 0.40
C CYS A 1014 7.77 4.14 -0.11
N VAL A 1015 7.29 3.90 -1.32
CA VAL A 1015 7.05 2.53 -1.85
C VAL A 1015 8.31 1.67 -1.96
N GLU A 1016 9.50 2.26 -2.14
CA GLU A 1016 10.79 1.55 -2.18
C GLU A 1016 11.44 1.36 -0.80
N LEU A 1017 10.87 1.90 0.28
CA LEU A 1017 11.47 1.86 1.61
C LEU A 1017 11.54 0.42 2.12
N ALA A 1018 12.75 -0.12 2.18
CA ALA A 1018 12.99 -1.53 2.51
C ALA A 1018 13.44 -1.77 3.95
N SER A 1019 14.01 -0.75 4.61
CA SER A 1019 14.48 -0.85 6.00
C SER A 1019 14.37 0.48 6.76
N VAL A 1020 13.88 0.42 8.00
CA VAL A 1020 13.87 1.55 8.95
C VAL A 1020 14.50 1.10 10.28
N THR A 1021 15.40 1.92 10.82
CA THR A 1021 15.92 1.74 12.19
C THR A 1021 15.21 2.72 13.12
N ILE A 1022 14.36 2.20 14.02
CA ILE A 1022 13.61 2.98 15.02
C ILE A 1022 14.34 2.85 16.38
N PRO A 1023 14.84 3.96 16.98
CA PRO A 1023 15.60 3.94 18.22
C PRO A 1023 14.68 3.80 19.45
N ASN A 1024 15.26 3.49 20.61
CA ASN A 1024 14.45 3.21 21.80
C ASN A 1024 13.71 4.45 22.32
N SER A 1025 14.21 5.65 22.03
CA SER A 1025 13.59 6.93 22.38
C SER A 1025 12.24 7.20 21.72
N VAL A 1026 11.86 6.49 20.65
CA VAL A 1026 10.58 6.72 19.95
C VAL A 1026 9.41 6.21 20.80
N SER A 1027 8.63 7.15 21.33
CA SER A 1027 7.44 6.89 22.14
C SER A 1027 6.16 6.85 21.31
N VAL A 1028 6.14 7.46 20.11
CA VAL A 1028 4.96 7.51 19.23
C VAL A 1028 5.31 7.27 17.77
N ILE A 1029 4.61 6.33 17.15
CA ILE A 1029 4.50 6.17 15.69
C ILE A 1029 3.09 6.62 15.28
N GLY A 1030 3.02 7.76 14.60
CA GLY A 1030 1.80 8.47 14.25
C GLY A 1030 0.95 7.79 13.17
N SER A 1031 -0.26 8.30 12.97
CA SER A 1031 -1.22 7.73 12.03
C SER A 1031 -0.64 7.75 10.61
N SER A 1032 -0.75 6.63 9.90
CA SER A 1032 -0.26 6.44 8.52
C SER A 1032 1.24 6.71 8.33
N ALA A 1033 2.04 6.70 9.41
CA ALA A 1033 3.45 7.09 9.37
C ALA A 1033 4.27 6.34 8.30
N PHE A 1034 4.04 5.04 8.13
CA PHE A 1034 4.67 4.19 7.11
C PHE A 1034 3.66 3.55 6.16
N GLU A 1035 2.46 4.11 6.04
CA GLU A 1035 1.43 3.55 5.16
C GLU A 1035 1.92 3.46 3.71
N TYR A 1036 1.62 2.35 3.04
CA TYR A 1036 2.04 2.00 1.68
C TYR A 1036 3.57 1.95 1.46
N CYS A 1037 4.37 1.72 2.51
CA CYS A 1037 5.79 1.35 2.39
C CYS A 1037 5.93 -0.12 1.92
N LYS A 1038 5.53 -0.39 0.68
CA LYS A 1038 5.36 -1.75 0.12
C LYS A 1038 6.62 -2.62 0.14
N SER A 1039 7.80 -2.02 0.14
CA SER A 1039 9.09 -2.75 0.14
C SER A 1039 9.63 -3.06 1.53
N LEU A 1040 8.99 -2.58 2.60
CA LEU A 1040 9.51 -2.62 3.96
C LEU A 1040 9.59 -4.06 4.46
N LYS A 1041 10.80 -4.55 4.75
CA LYS A 1041 11.02 -5.99 5.02
C LYS A 1041 10.91 -6.38 6.47
N ASN A 1042 11.48 -5.59 7.38
CA ASN A 1042 11.49 -5.89 8.81
C ASN A 1042 11.35 -4.59 9.59
N ILE A 1043 10.65 -4.66 10.71
CA ILE A 1043 10.51 -3.55 11.65
C ILE A 1043 10.73 -4.02 13.08
N THR A 1044 11.42 -3.18 13.86
CA THR A 1044 11.61 -3.37 15.31
C THR A 1044 10.99 -2.17 16.02
N ILE A 1045 9.95 -2.41 16.80
CA ILE A 1045 9.22 -1.41 17.57
C ILE A 1045 9.75 -1.41 19.01
N PRO A 1046 10.19 -0.25 19.54
CA PRO A 1046 10.68 -0.13 20.90
C PRO A 1046 9.65 -0.45 21.99
N ASN A 1047 10.15 -0.59 23.22
CA ASN A 1047 9.30 -0.78 24.39
C ASN A 1047 8.55 0.52 24.72
N GLY A 1048 7.25 0.42 25.01
CA GLY A 1048 6.42 1.57 25.38
C GLY A 1048 5.99 2.44 24.20
N THR A 1049 6.32 2.08 22.96
CA THR A 1049 5.91 2.85 21.78
C THR A 1049 4.41 2.69 21.51
N SER A 1050 3.70 3.81 21.43
CA SER A 1050 2.33 3.87 20.93
C SER A 1050 2.32 3.81 19.40
N ILE A 1051 1.53 2.88 18.85
CA ILE A 1051 1.40 2.66 17.41
C ILE A 1051 -0.01 3.12 17.01
N ARG A 1052 -0.09 4.23 16.30
CA ARG A 1052 -1.36 4.80 15.85
C ARG A 1052 -1.84 4.16 14.54
N ASP A 1053 -2.94 4.69 14.03
CA ASP A 1053 -3.75 4.07 13.00
C ASP A 1053 -3.14 4.06 11.62
N GLY A 1054 -3.23 2.92 10.94
CA GLY A 1054 -2.61 2.76 9.62
C GLY A 1054 -1.08 2.90 9.64
N ALA A 1055 -0.43 2.93 10.82
CA ALA A 1055 1.01 3.20 10.94
C ALA A 1055 1.86 2.34 10.00
N PHE A 1056 1.47 1.08 9.78
CA PHE A 1056 2.10 0.15 8.83
C PHE A 1056 1.09 -0.46 7.84
N ALA A 1057 -0.04 0.20 7.57
CA ALA A 1057 -1.03 -0.29 6.62
C ALA A 1057 -0.44 -0.37 5.20
N GLY A 1058 -0.73 -1.46 4.49
CA GLY A 1058 -0.25 -1.68 3.12
C GLY A 1058 1.25 -2.02 3.01
N CYS A 1059 1.95 -2.26 4.12
CA CYS A 1059 3.34 -2.74 4.18
C CYS A 1059 3.44 -4.23 3.80
N ARG A 1060 2.99 -4.58 2.58
CA ARG A 1060 2.90 -5.95 2.06
C ARG A 1060 4.24 -6.69 1.93
N GLY A 1061 5.36 -5.97 2.02
CA GLY A 1061 6.71 -6.54 1.96
C GLY A 1061 7.25 -7.06 3.28
N LEU A 1062 6.54 -6.86 4.41
CA LEU A 1062 7.00 -7.26 5.73
C LEU A 1062 7.17 -8.78 5.81
N LYS A 1063 8.34 -9.19 6.29
CA LYS A 1063 8.76 -10.58 6.52
C LYS A 1063 8.98 -10.89 7.98
N SER A 1064 9.14 -9.88 8.83
CA SER A 1064 9.09 -10.03 10.28
C SER A 1064 8.76 -8.72 10.97
N ILE A 1065 8.11 -8.83 12.12
CA ILE A 1065 7.79 -7.73 13.02
C ILE A 1065 8.39 -8.10 14.38
N THR A 1066 9.14 -7.19 14.99
CA THR A 1066 9.65 -7.36 16.36
C THR A 1066 9.07 -6.25 17.23
N VAL A 1067 8.43 -6.59 18.34
CA VAL A 1067 7.89 -5.61 19.30
C VAL A 1067 8.54 -5.87 20.65
N LYS A 1068 9.24 -4.88 21.20
CA LYS A 1068 9.94 -5.03 22.49
C LYS A 1068 9.04 -4.84 23.71
N SER A 1069 7.81 -4.33 23.52
CA SER A 1069 6.88 -4.05 24.61
C SER A 1069 6.43 -5.33 25.30
N PHE A 1070 6.64 -5.39 26.63
CA PHE A 1070 6.21 -6.51 27.48
C PHE A 1070 4.68 -6.66 27.48
N ASN A 1071 3.95 -5.55 27.62
CA ASN A 1071 2.51 -5.54 27.39
C ASN A 1071 2.25 -5.15 25.93
N PRO A 1072 1.36 -5.86 25.21
CA PRO A 1072 0.96 -5.48 23.86
C PRO A 1072 0.49 -4.02 23.81
N PRO A 1073 1.10 -3.17 22.97
CA PRO A 1073 0.59 -1.81 22.76
C PRO A 1073 -0.86 -1.89 22.27
N LYS A 1074 -1.73 -0.98 22.73
CA LYS A 1074 -3.05 -0.85 22.12
C LYS A 1074 -2.86 -0.41 20.67
N ILE A 1075 -3.37 -1.22 19.75
CA ILE A 1075 -3.40 -0.92 18.32
C ILE A 1075 -4.84 -0.99 17.84
N THR A 1076 -5.09 -0.53 16.62
CA THR A 1076 -6.36 -0.77 15.93
C THR A 1076 -6.18 -1.78 14.80
N TRP A 1077 -7.30 -2.29 14.30
CA TRP A 1077 -7.41 -3.13 13.11
C TRP A 1077 -6.60 -2.59 11.90
N SER A 1078 -6.45 -1.26 11.80
CA SER A 1078 -5.78 -0.63 10.68
C SER A 1078 -4.26 -0.61 10.78
N ALA A 1079 -3.69 -0.75 11.99
CA ALA A 1079 -2.26 -0.51 12.24
C ALA A 1079 -1.36 -1.35 11.33
N PHE A 1080 -1.78 -2.59 11.03
CA PHE A 1080 -1.13 -3.52 10.10
C PHE A 1080 -2.13 -4.06 9.05
N GLU A 1081 -3.07 -3.22 8.60
CA GLU A 1081 -4.00 -3.59 7.53
C GLU A 1081 -3.22 -3.98 6.26
N ASN A 1082 -3.67 -5.02 5.55
CA ASN A 1082 -3.00 -5.50 4.33
C ASN A 1082 -1.53 -5.95 4.55
N VAL A 1083 -1.16 -6.32 5.78
CA VAL A 1083 0.07 -7.07 6.08
C VAL A 1083 -0.26 -8.56 6.19
N ASP A 1084 0.59 -9.43 5.65
CA ASP A 1084 0.41 -10.88 5.69
C ASP A 1084 0.39 -11.37 7.16
N LYS A 1085 -0.72 -11.99 7.57
CA LYS A 1085 -0.93 -12.47 8.94
C LYS A 1085 -0.01 -13.64 9.33
N SER A 1086 0.59 -14.32 8.36
CA SER A 1086 1.62 -15.34 8.61
C SER A 1086 3.01 -14.76 8.92
N THR A 1087 3.18 -13.44 8.78
CA THR A 1087 4.43 -12.73 9.10
C THR A 1087 4.84 -13.04 10.54
N PRO A 1088 6.05 -13.59 10.78
CA PRO A 1088 6.58 -13.81 12.11
C PRO A 1088 6.52 -12.54 12.98
N LEU A 1089 5.82 -12.63 14.11
CA LEU A 1089 5.73 -11.61 15.15
C LEU A 1089 6.60 -12.04 16.33
N TYR A 1090 7.73 -11.37 16.51
CA TYR A 1090 8.66 -11.59 17.62
C TYR A 1090 8.35 -10.65 18.79
N VAL A 1091 8.08 -11.22 19.96
CA VAL A 1091 7.76 -10.50 21.20
C VAL A 1091 8.60 -11.05 22.36
N PRO A 1092 8.69 -10.37 23.52
CA PRO A 1092 9.38 -10.95 24.68
C PRO A 1092 8.82 -12.34 25.00
N GLU A 1093 9.69 -13.31 25.32
CA GLU A 1093 9.31 -14.71 25.57
C GLU A 1093 8.13 -14.87 26.53
N GLN A 1094 8.10 -14.05 27.59
CA GLN A 1094 7.08 -14.05 28.63
C GLN A 1094 5.75 -13.40 28.18
N SER A 1095 5.76 -12.69 27.06
CA SER A 1095 4.62 -11.92 26.55
C SER A 1095 3.85 -12.65 25.45
N VAL A 1096 4.32 -13.79 24.96
CA VAL A 1096 3.71 -14.52 23.82
C VAL A 1096 2.22 -14.75 24.03
N GLU A 1097 1.81 -15.25 25.21
CA GLU A 1097 0.40 -15.47 25.51
C GLU A 1097 -0.39 -14.16 25.64
N ARG A 1098 0.23 -13.06 26.11
CA ARG A 1098 -0.44 -11.75 26.13
C ARG A 1098 -0.74 -11.25 24.72
N TYR A 1099 0.20 -11.40 23.79
CA TYR A 1099 0.00 -11.00 22.39
C TYR A 1099 -1.01 -11.90 21.67
N LYS A 1100 -1.03 -13.21 21.93
CA LYS A 1100 -2.04 -14.13 21.37
C LYS A 1100 -3.47 -13.79 21.81
N ASN A 1101 -3.63 -13.13 22.95
CA ASN A 1101 -4.94 -12.74 23.50
C ASN A 1101 -5.22 -11.23 23.38
N ALA A 1102 -4.31 -10.46 22.77
CA ALA A 1102 -4.48 -9.03 22.62
C ALA A 1102 -5.15 -8.70 21.28
N GLU A 1103 -6.18 -7.86 21.35
CA GLU A 1103 -6.97 -7.42 20.21
C GLU A 1103 -6.07 -6.93 19.06
N TYR A 1104 -6.29 -7.49 17.87
CA TYR A 1104 -5.57 -7.24 16.61
C TYR A 1104 -4.12 -7.77 16.54
N TRP A 1105 -3.50 -8.07 17.68
CA TRP A 1105 -2.22 -8.79 17.71
C TRP A 1105 -2.42 -10.30 17.51
N ASP A 1106 -3.53 -10.82 18.01
CA ASP A 1106 -4.03 -12.19 17.81
C ASP A 1106 -4.22 -12.55 16.33
N TRP A 1107 -4.37 -11.57 15.45
CA TRP A 1107 -4.41 -11.75 14.01
C TRP A 1107 -3.13 -12.33 13.41
N PHE A 1108 -1.98 -12.17 14.06
CA PHE A 1108 -0.73 -12.77 13.58
C PHE A 1108 -0.70 -14.24 13.97
N THR A 1109 -0.66 -15.14 12.99
CA THR A 1109 -0.73 -16.59 13.23
C THR A 1109 0.60 -17.19 13.67
N ASN A 1110 1.68 -16.41 13.61
CA ASN A 1110 3.04 -16.84 13.90
C ASN A 1110 3.72 -15.96 14.96
N ILE A 1111 3.20 -15.99 16.19
CA ILE A 1111 3.75 -15.24 17.34
C ILE A 1111 4.82 -16.09 18.04
N GLN A 1112 6.04 -15.58 18.10
CA GLN A 1112 7.21 -16.26 18.64
C GLN A 1112 7.88 -15.44 19.73
N GLY A 1113 8.25 -16.10 20.83
CA GLY A 1113 9.05 -15.50 21.90
C GLY A 1113 10.51 -15.35 21.49
N LYS A 1114 11.10 -14.20 21.82
CA LYS A 1114 12.55 -13.97 21.74
C LYS A 1114 13.07 -13.27 23.01
N PRO A 1115 14.37 -13.39 23.32
CA PRO A 1115 14.97 -12.70 24.46
C PRO A 1115 15.11 -11.20 24.15
N LEU A 1116 14.04 -10.43 24.38
CA LEU A 1116 13.89 -9.02 23.96
C LEU A 1116 13.85 -8.00 25.13
N GLY A 1117 14.14 -8.41 26.36
CA GLY A 1117 14.09 -7.56 27.57
C GLY A 1117 13.47 -8.31 28.76
N LYS A 1118 13.62 -7.80 30.00
CA LYS A 1118 13.08 -8.41 31.23
C LYS A 1118 11.71 -7.80 31.59
N GLU A 1119 10.83 -8.60 32.20
CA GLU A 1119 9.59 -8.15 32.84
C GLU A 1119 9.88 -6.98 33.80
N PRO A 1120 9.10 -5.89 33.78
CA PRO A 1120 9.21 -4.85 34.81
C PRO A 1120 8.93 -5.46 36.18
N VAL A 1121 9.92 -5.43 37.06
CA VAL A 1121 9.77 -5.86 38.46
C VAL A 1121 8.71 -4.95 39.09
N LYS A 1122 7.62 -5.53 39.60
CA LYS A 1122 6.73 -4.82 40.51
C LYS A 1122 7.53 -4.52 41.78
N GLU A 1123 7.95 -3.28 41.97
CA GLU A 1123 8.28 -2.79 43.30
C GLU A 1123 7.00 -2.95 44.14
N LYS A 1124 7.10 -3.77 45.19
CA LYS A 1124 6.07 -3.83 46.23
C LYS A 1124 6.13 -2.49 46.94
N GLU A 1125 5.03 -1.75 46.90
CA GLU A 1125 4.73 -0.75 47.92
C GLU A 1125 4.69 -1.50 49.26
N GLU A 1126 5.68 -1.24 50.13
CA GLU A 1126 5.64 -1.62 51.54
C GLU A 1126 4.63 -0.70 52.23
N GLU A 1127 3.59 -1.30 52.80
CA GLU A 1127 2.75 -0.70 53.83
C GLU A 1127 3.63 -0.40 55.04
N GLU A 1128 3.90 0.88 55.30
CA GLU A 1128 4.29 1.34 56.63
C GLU A 1128 3.06 1.27 57.54
N ASP A 1129 3.02 0.28 58.42
CA ASP A 1129 2.30 0.39 59.70
C ASP A 1129 3.28 0.03 60.83
N GLU A 1130 3.34 0.98 61.76
CA GLU A 1130 4.33 1.19 62.82
C GLU A 1130 4.43 0.04 63.84
N VAL A 1131 5.56 -0.02 64.55
CA VAL A 1131 5.64 0.26 66.00
C VAL A 1131 7.11 0.14 66.43
N MET A 1132 7.71 1.30 66.71
CA MET A 1132 8.96 1.43 67.41
C MET A 1132 8.65 1.32 68.92
N ILE A 1133 9.10 0.23 69.55
CA ILE A 1133 9.23 0.21 71.01
C ILE A 1133 10.57 0.86 71.32
N MET A 1134 10.52 2.03 71.96
CA MET A 1134 11.20 2.27 73.23
C MET A 1134 10.88 3.69 73.74
N SER A 1135 10.06 3.72 74.80
CA SER A 1135 10.11 4.68 75.91
C SER A 1135 11.54 5.16 76.20
N ILE A 1136 11.86 6.39 76.59
CA ILE A 1136 11.18 7.38 77.44
C ILE A 1136 12.03 8.68 77.30
N ASP A 1137 11.37 9.84 77.36
CA ASP A 1137 11.76 11.06 78.13
C ASP A 1137 11.40 12.37 77.42
N ASP A 1138 10.78 13.21 78.23
CA ASP A 1138 10.26 14.56 78.01
C ASP A 1138 11.30 15.53 77.43
N TYR A 1139 10.90 16.32 76.41
CA TYR A 1139 10.75 17.79 76.46
C TYR A 1139 10.29 18.38 75.12
#